data_AF-A0A6P4ZPB2-F1
#
_entry.id   AF-A0A6P4ZPB2-F1
#
_cell.length_a   1.000
_cell.length_b   1.000
_cell.length_c   1.000
_cell.angle_alpha   90.00
_cell.angle_beta   90.00
_cell.angle_gamma   90.00
#
_symmetry.space_group_name_H-M   'P 1'
#
loop_
_entity.id
_entity.type
_entity.pdbx_description
1 polymer ?
#
loop_
_entity_poly.entity_id
_entity_poly.type
_entity_poly.pdbx_seq_one_letter_code
_entity_poly.pdbx_strand_id
1 'polypeptide(L)'
;MEAVRLCYYTVLVCLFYHLNPSEACPKSCFCRDYFDNNYSVSCNGPTISAIPRDIPKNVTDLDIGNTQITMLRRGDFVDMPKLTSLRVGWNENLTMVEEGTFDNLLALTSLRLDNNTFTKLPAGLFTDLKNLAQFDARASKLETIPRGLFTDHPALEEIQLFNNNIVDLEEEAFARLPLLRSVDLSSNKLTSLSGPIFQGSGKLTKLSFQNNYIVTLDNHVFIDIPNIEELDLSKNDIEGIDVGAFYALQHLSIVNLSNNKITKIDNIFYSLPKLHTIYLYANKISVILNTTFVALPALSTLNLEDNAIIAVEGGSFQDLGNLRSLSLNSNQISQISLTGLHSVTELYIGSNKLHQFPSNLGGADHLQTLDLSDNPIQEPLGPEQFSAFPRLSKLFLSNISYLKSVGTFEPTVLCGLDFLDTLDLSYNGLIDIAPFECTPTITDLRLSYNNLTFIASSLFHSLTQLVSLGLSSNQLSYMDPDTFLGLDKLVSFDLTLNNFTNMAHVAPALANLPVFQVYPDSLYGNPFVYLGPESFPTPMKNATGFNIPSGHIRVVDEGTFSATSFPNLTRVQLTDNPLRFLPASAVDKLPKLTDLVLFDNTFKCDCQLKGLATWLRESGIPRVFLTCASPPSLRGKDLQDVPLADLTCDCQREEAPSIDTRGSDTSVHEGQTATLKCKISGCPEAEFFWTTPTGAILAVDSGFPRMEVLDSGTLVVTESREEDTGVYICTAVNYRGKAIKEVPLVVTGF
;
A
#
# COMPACT_ATOMS: atom_id res chain seq x y z
N MET A 1 36.70 34.40 -71.78
CA MET A 1 36.34 35.56 -70.94
C MET A 1 36.45 35.05 -69.50
N GLU A 2 37.68 35.03 -69.00
CA GLU A 2 38.24 36.02 -68.06
C GLU A 2 37.69 35.77 -66.64
N ALA A 3 38.39 35.07 -65.74
CA ALA A 3 39.66 35.36 -65.07
C ALA A 3 39.53 36.29 -63.84
N VAL A 4 40.15 35.81 -62.74
CA VAL A 4 40.69 36.53 -61.57
C VAL A 4 39.75 36.84 -60.39
N ARG A 5 39.85 36.05 -59.30
CA ARG A 5 40.49 36.48 -58.03
C ARG A 5 40.62 35.33 -57.01
N LEU A 6 41.81 35.30 -56.39
CA LEU A 6 42.37 34.32 -55.45
C LEU A 6 42.00 34.63 -53.98
N CYS A 7 42.21 33.59 -53.14
CA CYS A 7 42.44 33.55 -51.67
C CYS A 7 41.22 33.55 -50.73
N TYR A 8 40.89 32.39 -50.13
CA TYR A 8 41.47 31.90 -48.85
C TYR A 8 40.88 30.53 -48.46
N TYR A 9 41.73 29.64 -47.91
CA TYR A 9 41.47 28.30 -47.35
C TYR A 9 41.11 27.16 -48.32
N THR A 10 41.72 25.98 -48.34
CA THR A 10 43.07 25.44 -48.00
C THR A 10 43.02 23.99 -48.50
N VAL A 11 44.17 23.51 -48.97
CA VAL A 11 44.44 22.18 -49.54
C VAL A 11 44.25 21.04 -48.51
N LEU A 12 44.06 19.81 -49.01
CA LEU A 12 44.17 18.48 -48.36
C LEU A 12 42.89 17.88 -47.75
N VAL A 13 42.17 17.02 -48.50
CA VAL A 13 41.81 15.63 -48.09
C VAL A 13 41.45 14.82 -49.36
N CYS A 14 42.43 14.23 -50.04
CA CYS A 14 42.20 13.21 -51.09
C CYS A 14 43.19 12.04 -50.99
N LEU A 15 43.70 11.77 -49.78
CA LEU A 15 44.61 10.66 -49.48
C LEU A 15 44.22 9.98 -48.16
N PHE A 16 42.97 9.55 -48.00
CA PHE A 16 42.55 8.63 -46.93
C PHE A 16 41.32 7.81 -47.36
N TYR A 17 41.47 6.99 -48.40
CA TYR A 17 40.56 5.86 -48.67
C TYR A 17 41.33 4.53 -48.56
N HIS A 18 42.02 4.36 -47.43
CA HIS A 18 42.32 3.04 -46.88
C HIS A 18 41.62 2.95 -45.52
N LEU A 19 40.31 2.72 -45.57
CA LEU A 19 39.55 2.30 -44.40
C LEU A 19 39.87 0.82 -44.17
N ASN A 20 40.43 0.53 -43.00
CA ASN A 20 40.63 -0.83 -42.47
C ASN A 20 39.32 -1.63 -42.59
N PRO A 21 39.38 -2.94 -42.90
CA PRO A 21 38.21 -3.78 -42.88
C PRO A 21 37.69 -3.82 -41.44
N SER A 22 36.51 -3.28 -41.19
CA SER A 22 35.74 -3.55 -39.99
C SER A 22 35.62 -5.08 -39.84
N GLU A 23 36.20 -5.66 -38.79
CA GLU A 23 35.91 -7.06 -38.43
C GLU A 23 34.39 -7.17 -38.26
N ALA A 24 33.75 -7.94 -39.13
CA ALA A 24 32.30 -7.98 -39.24
C ALA A 24 31.69 -8.48 -37.92
N CYS A 25 30.64 -7.81 -37.44
CA CYS A 25 29.91 -8.26 -36.25
C CYS A 25 29.35 -9.69 -36.45
N PRO A 26 29.46 -10.59 -35.46
CA PRO A 26 28.89 -11.92 -35.55
C PRO A 26 27.39 -11.89 -35.86
N LYS A 27 26.92 -12.82 -36.70
CA LYS A 27 25.52 -12.84 -37.17
C LYS A 27 24.48 -12.97 -36.04
N SER A 28 24.85 -13.61 -34.94
CA SER A 28 23.98 -13.83 -33.78
C SER A 28 24.18 -12.79 -32.67
N CYS A 29 24.92 -11.72 -32.94
CA CYS A 29 25.25 -10.68 -31.96
C CYS A 29 24.94 -9.29 -32.49
N PHE A 30 24.84 -8.35 -31.56
CA PHE A 30 24.70 -6.93 -31.81
C PHE A 30 25.98 -6.22 -31.37
N CYS A 31 26.60 -5.46 -32.28
CA CYS A 31 27.83 -4.73 -31.99
C CYS A 31 27.58 -3.23 -32.06
N ARG A 32 28.20 -2.47 -31.14
CA ARG A 32 28.13 -1.01 -31.10
C ARG A 32 29.49 -0.44 -30.77
N ASP A 33 29.92 0.49 -31.62
CA ASP A 33 31.15 1.27 -31.47
C ASP A 33 30.82 2.64 -30.88
N TYR A 34 31.35 2.95 -29.69
CA TYR A 34 31.24 4.27 -29.10
C TYR A 34 32.48 5.10 -29.47
N PHE A 35 32.28 6.39 -29.77
CA PHE A 35 33.39 7.35 -29.81
C PHE A 35 34.15 7.22 -28.48
N ASP A 36 35.46 6.93 -28.54
CA ASP A 36 36.41 6.64 -27.43
C ASP A 36 37.04 5.22 -27.39
N ASN A 37 37.09 4.49 -28.52
CA ASN A 37 37.65 3.13 -28.61
C ASN A 37 36.95 2.09 -27.71
N ASN A 38 35.70 2.36 -27.32
CA ASN A 38 34.91 1.43 -26.53
C ASN A 38 33.99 0.63 -27.47
N TYR A 39 34.35 -0.61 -27.74
CA TYR A 39 33.64 -1.50 -28.66
C TYR A 39 32.87 -2.56 -27.88
N SER A 40 31.54 -2.45 -27.91
CA SER A 40 30.64 -3.34 -27.19
C SER A 40 30.02 -4.39 -28.10
N VAL A 41 29.92 -5.62 -27.61
CA VAL A 41 29.29 -6.74 -28.31
C VAL A 41 28.31 -7.44 -27.35
N SER A 42 27.07 -7.62 -27.79
CA SER A 42 26.02 -8.33 -27.05
C SER A 42 25.49 -9.49 -27.88
N CYS A 43 25.63 -10.71 -27.36
CA CYS A 43 25.26 -11.95 -28.00
C CYS A 43 24.14 -12.60 -27.19
N ASN A 44 22.93 -12.65 -27.76
CA ASN A 44 21.76 -13.17 -27.06
C ASN A 44 20.96 -14.12 -27.95
N GLY A 45 20.41 -15.18 -27.36
CA GLY A 45 19.41 -16.02 -27.98
C GLY A 45 19.75 -17.52 -28.04
N PRO A 46 18.72 -18.36 -28.27
CA PRO A 46 18.78 -19.79 -28.03
C PRO A 46 19.59 -20.58 -29.07
N THR A 47 20.13 -19.93 -30.10
CA THR A 47 20.94 -20.60 -31.14
C THR A 47 22.42 -20.65 -30.79
N ILE A 48 22.85 -19.86 -29.80
CA ILE A 48 24.24 -19.75 -29.38
C ILE A 48 24.52 -20.88 -28.39
N SER A 49 25.35 -21.85 -28.77
CA SER A 49 25.73 -23.01 -27.94
C SER A 49 27.20 -23.00 -27.50
N ALA A 50 27.99 -22.05 -28.01
CA ALA A 50 29.36 -21.77 -27.63
C ALA A 50 29.68 -20.29 -27.87
N ILE A 51 30.76 -19.79 -27.26
CA ILE A 51 31.24 -18.42 -27.45
C ILE A 51 31.62 -18.21 -28.93
N PRO A 52 31.03 -17.23 -29.64
CA PRO A 52 31.31 -17.01 -31.06
C PRO A 52 32.78 -16.64 -31.32
N ARG A 53 33.43 -17.34 -32.25
CA ARG A 53 34.86 -17.14 -32.58
C ARG A 53 35.14 -15.93 -33.47
N ASP A 54 34.10 -15.35 -34.05
CA ASP A 54 34.13 -14.20 -34.96
C ASP A 54 33.91 -12.86 -34.22
N ILE A 55 33.92 -12.85 -32.89
CA ILE A 55 33.89 -11.61 -32.09
C ILE A 55 35.16 -10.78 -32.38
N PRO A 56 35.04 -9.47 -32.67
CA PRO A 56 36.18 -8.61 -32.95
C PRO A 56 37.20 -8.51 -31.82
N LYS A 57 38.49 -8.50 -32.16
CA LYS A 57 39.59 -8.56 -31.18
C LYS A 57 39.77 -7.29 -30.35
N ASN A 58 39.18 -6.18 -30.80
CA ASN A 58 39.21 -4.89 -30.10
C ASN A 58 38.04 -4.68 -29.14
N VAL A 59 37.20 -5.71 -28.91
CA VAL A 59 36.08 -5.66 -27.95
C VAL A 59 36.57 -5.32 -26.54
N THR A 60 35.84 -4.43 -25.89
CA THR A 60 36.10 -3.95 -24.51
C THR A 60 34.95 -4.32 -23.56
N ASP A 61 33.71 -4.34 -24.07
CA ASP A 61 32.53 -4.78 -23.34
C ASP A 61 31.89 -5.98 -24.06
N LEU A 62 31.78 -7.12 -23.40
CA LEU A 62 31.13 -8.32 -23.95
C LEU A 62 30.00 -8.80 -23.04
N ASP A 63 28.82 -8.97 -23.62
CA ASP A 63 27.62 -9.49 -22.97
C ASP A 63 27.13 -10.75 -23.69
N ILE A 64 26.97 -11.84 -22.94
CA ILE A 64 26.52 -13.15 -23.44
C ILE A 64 25.42 -13.67 -22.51
N GLY A 65 24.18 -13.67 -22.98
CA GLY A 65 23.07 -14.11 -22.17
C GLY A 65 21.91 -14.76 -22.92
N ASN A 66 21.03 -15.42 -22.17
CA ASN A 66 19.89 -16.15 -22.72
C ASN A 66 20.31 -17.13 -23.85
N THR A 67 21.45 -17.80 -23.68
CA THR A 67 22.02 -18.73 -24.66
C THR A 67 21.87 -20.19 -24.20
N GLN A 68 22.37 -21.12 -25.02
CA GLN A 68 22.41 -22.56 -24.75
C GLN A 68 23.83 -23.04 -24.40
N ILE A 69 24.74 -22.13 -24.01
CA ILE A 69 26.08 -22.54 -23.55
C ILE A 69 25.96 -23.38 -22.29
N THR A 70 26.70 -24.49 -22.23
CA THR A 70 26.68 -25.41 -21.08
C THR A 70 27.92 -25.32 -20.20
N MET A 71 29.00 -24.73 -20.74
CA MET A 71 30.30 -24.67 -20.10
C MET A 71 31.12 -23.52 -20.69
N LEU A 72 31.80 -22.77 -19.83
CA LEU A 72 32.90 -21.88 -20.23
C LEU A 72 34.22 -22.63 -20.13
N ARG A 73 35.00 -22.59 -21.21
CA ARG A 73 36.23 -23.36 -21.38
C ARG A 73 37.46 -22.50 -21.42
N ARG A 74 38.60 -23.11 -21.12
CA ARG A 74 39.90 -22.48 -21.36
C ARG A 74 40.03 -22.07 -22.82
N GLY A 75 40.33 -20.80 -23.05
CA GLY A 75 40.55 -20.23 -24.38
C GLY A 75 39.31 -19.62 -25.05
N ASP A 76 38.13 -19.69 -24.43
CA ASP A 76 36.90 -19.08 -24.97
C ASP A 76 37.03 -17.56 -25.20
N PHE A 77 37.89 -16.88 -24.43
CA PHE A 77 38.10 -15.43 -24.49
C PHE A 77 39.52 -15.02 -24.94
N VAL A 78 40.36 -15.96 -25.40
CA VAL A 78 41.78 -15.71 -25.69
C VAL A 78 42.03 -14.66 -26.77
N ASP A 79 41.12 -14.52 -27.72
CA ASP A 79 41.21 -13.56 -28.84
C ASP A 79 40.72 -12.15 -28.47
N MET A 80 40.37 -11.90 -27.20
CA MET A 80 39.72 -10.65 -26.74
C MET A 80 40.53 -9.95 -25.63
N PRO A 81 41.81 -9.61 -25.85
CA PRO A 81 42.72 -9.12 -24.80
C PRO A 81 42.40 -7.72 -24.26
N LYS A 82 41.47 -6.99 -24.89
CA LYS A 82 41.08 -5.63 -24.49
C LYS A 82 39.83 -5.59 -23.61
N LEU A 83 39.24 -6.73 -23.26
CA LEU A 83 38.05 -6.78 -22.42
C LEU A 83 38.27 -6.10 -21.07
N THR A 84 37.45 -5.10 -20.78
CA THR A 84 37.34 -4.41 -19.49
C THR A 84 36.10 -4.86 -18.72
N SER A 85 35.05 -5.27 -19.44
CA SER A 85 33.79 -5.75 -18.88
C SER A 85 33.33 -7.02 -19.58
N LEU A 86 33.05 -8.06 -18.80
CA LEU A 86 32.51 -9.32 -19.29
C LEU A 86 31.27 -9.70 -18.48
N ARG A 87 30.14 -9.85 -19.17
CA ARG A 87 28.90 -10.39 -18.62
C ARG A 87 28.56 -11.68 -19.32
N VAL A 88 28.44 -12.75 -18.54
CA VAL A 88 27.92 -14.05 -18.97
C VAL A 88 26.78 -14.41 -18.04
N GLY A 89 25.59 -13.88 -18.29
CA GLY A 89 24.46 -14.04 -17.37
C GLY A 89 23.21 -14.60 -18.01
N TRP A 90 22.28 -15.09 -17.20
CA TRP A 90 20.99 -15.64 -17.68
C TRP A 90 21.17 -16.84 -18.63
N ASN A 91 22.14 -17.72 -18.36
CA ASN A 91 22.33 -18.95 -19.13
C ASN A 91 21.93 -20.16 -18.26
N GLU A 92 20.67 -20.58 -18.38
CA GLU A 92 20.08 -21.63 -17.55
C GLU A 92 20.80 -22.98 -17.66
N ASN A 93 21.48 -23.23 -18.78
CA ASN A 93 22.20 -24.48 -19.02
C ASN A 93 23.70 -24.41 -18.67
N LEU A 94 24.22 -23.25 -18.26
CA LEU A 94 25.63 -23.09 -17.93
C LEU A 94 25.95 -23.67 -16.55
N THR A 95 26.46 -24.90 -16.53
CA THR A 95 26.70 -25.68 -15.30
C THR A 95 28.16 -25.72 -14.84
N MET A 96 29.12 -25.25 -15.65
CA MET A 96 30.55 -25.37 -15.33
C MET A 96 31.39 -24.22 -15.91
N VAL A 97 32.39 -23.78 -15.15
CA VAL A 97 33.45 -22.85 -15.59
C VAL A 97 34.80 -23.55 -15.36
N GLU A 98 35.56 -23.80 -16.43
CA GLU A 98 36.86 -24.46 -16.35
C GLU A 98 37.93 -23.52 -15.75
N GLU A 99 38.93 -24.11 -15.09
CA GLU A 99 40.11 -23.39 -14.61
C GLU A 99 40.89 -22.80 -15.79
N GLY A 100 41.21 -21.51 -15.71
CA GLY A 100 41.89 -20.75 -16.75
C GLY A 100 41.00 -20.25 -17.89
N THR A 101 39.68 -20.28 -17.71
CA THR A 101 38.72 -19.66 -18.65
C THR A 101 39.04 -18.19 -18.94
N PHE A 102 39.50 -17.44 -17.93
CA PHE A 102 39.75 -16.01 -18.01
C PHE A 102 41.24 -15.64 -18.07
N ASP A 103 42.11 -16.60 -18.39
CA ASP A 103 43.56 -16.36 -18.49
C ASP A 103 43.88 -15.23 -19.46
N ASN A 104 44.89 -14.41 -19.13
CA ASN A 104 45.38 -13.28 -19.93
C ASN A 104 44.38 -12.11 -20.17
N LEU A 105 43.21 -12.06 -19.51
CA LEU A 105 42.31 -10.90 -19.57
C LEU A 105 42.76 -9.77 -18.62
N LEU A 106 43.98 -9.26 -18.83
CA LEU A 106 44.65 -8.34 -17.91
C LEU A 106 43.96 -6.97 -17.75
N ALA A 107 43.13 -6.57 -18.72
CA ALA A 107 42.38 -5.32 -18.69
C ALA A 107 41.03 -5.42 -17.96
N LEU A 108 40.61 -6.63 -17.58
CA LEU A 108 39.26 -6.87 -17.06
C LEU A 108 39.09 -6.25 -15.67
N THR A 109 38.10 -5.37 -15.55
CA THR A 109 37.75 -4.68 -14.29
C THR A 109 36.40 -5.13 -13.73
N SER A 110 35.50 -5.65 -14.56
CA SER A 110 34.19 -6.15 -14.15
C SER A 110 33.92 -7.52 -14.77
N LEU A 111 33.61 -8.50 -13.92
CA LEU A 111 33.22 -9.85 -14.33
C LEU A 111 31.87 -10.20 -13.69
N ARG A 112 30.87 -10.46 -14.53
CA ARG A 112 29.53 -10.88 -14.09
C ARG A 112 29.19 -12.24 -14.67
N LEU A 113 28.89 -13.19 -13.80
CA LEU A 113 28.49 -14.56 -14.07
C LEU A 113 27.11 -14.84 -13.42
N ASP A 114 26.22 -13.85 -13.37
CA ASP A 114 24.94 -13.91 -12.66
C ASP A 114 23.86 -14.75 -13.37
N ASN A 115 22.89 -15.28 -12.61
CA ASN A 115 21.75 -16.01 -13.17
C ASN A 115 22.15 -17.22 -14.06
N ASN A 116 23.07 -18.05 -13.57
CA ASN A 116 23.49 -19.30 -14.21
C ASN A 116 23.17 -20.51 -13.32
N THR A 117 23.70 -21.71 -13.64
CA THR A 117 23.40 -22.94 -12.88
C THR A 117 24.62 -23.73 -12.44
N PHE A 118 25.80 -23.11 -12.41
CA PHE A 118 27.03 -23.73 -11.94
C PHE A 118 27.11 -23.79 -10.40
N THR A 119 27.49 -24.94 -9.86
CA THR A 119 27.52 -25.11 -8.39
C THR A 119 28.86 -24.75 -7.75
N LYS A 120 29.94 -24.63 -8.55
CA LYS A 120 31.31 -24.40 -8.07
C LYS A 120 32.10 -23.51 -9.02
N LEU A 121 33.05 -22.77 -8.47
CA LEU A 121 34.13 -22.09 -9.21
C LEU A 121 35.48 -22.65 -8.72
N PRO A 122 36.42 -22.97 -9.63
CA PRO A 122 37.73 -23.48 -9.23
C PRO A 122 38.57 -22.42 -8.51
N ALA A 123 39.38 -22.85 -7.54
CA ALA A 123 40.40 -21.99 -6.95
C ALA A 123 41.38 -21.51 -8.03
N GLY A 124 41.88 -20.27 -7.93
CA GLY A 124 42.76 -19.68 -8.95
C GLY A 124 42.06 -19.23 -10.25
N LEU A 125 40.73 -19.30 -10.34
CA LEU A 125 39.98 -18.84 -11.52
C LEU A 125 40.31 -17.39 -11.94
N PHE A 126 40.70 -16.55 -10.98
CA PHE A 126 40.97 -15.13 -11.19
C PHE A 126 42.45 -14.77 -11.16
N THR A 127 43.38 -15.74 -11.07
CA THR A 127 44.81 -15.49 -10.80
C THR A 127 45.45 -14.37 -11.64
N ASP A 128 45.12 -14.27 -12.93
CA ASP A 128 45.65 -13.26 -13.85
C ASP A 128 44.89 -11.91 -13.84
N LEU A 129 43.69 -11.85 -13.25
CA LEU A 129 42.77 -10.71 -13.30
C LEU A 129 43.13 -9.64 -12.25
N LYS A 130 44.36 -9.11 -12.31
CA LYS A 130 44.89 -8.19 -11.29
C LYS A 130 44.17 -6.83 -11.20
N ASN A 131 43.42 -6.46 -12.23
CA ASN A 131 42.63 -5.22 -12.28
C ASN A 131 41.13 -5.45 -11.98
N LEU A 132 40.72 -6.67 -11.65
CA LEU A 132 39.32 -6.98 -11.36
C LEU A 132 38.86 -6.23 -10.12
N ALA A 133 37.94 -5.29 -10.31
CA ALA A 133 37.38 -4.45 -9.27
C ALA A 133 35.99 -4.92 -8.79
N GLN A 134 35.22 -5.55 -9.69
CA GLN A 134 33.87 -6.01 -9.39
C GLN A 134 33.68 -7.45 -9.86
N PHE A 135 33.17 -8.29 -8.95
CA PHE A 135 32.76 -9.65 -9.26
C PHE A 135 31.31 -9.89 -8.85
N ASP A 136 30.52 -10.46 -9.75
CA ASP A 136 29.12 -10.78 -9.52
C ASP A 136 28.80 -12.19 -9.98
N ALA A 137 28.34 -13.05 -9.08
CA ALA A 137 27.83 -14.38 -9.40
C ALA A 137 26.52 -14.66 -8.63
N ARG A 138 25.69 -13.63 -8.46
CA ARG A 138 24.36 -13.78 -7.83
C ARG A 138 23.51 -14.81 -8.58
N ALA A 139 22.58 -15.45 -7.88
CA ALA A 139 21.58 -16.34 -8.50
C ALA A 139 22.17 -17.47 -9.37
N SER A 140 23.33 -18.04 -9.00
CA SER A 140 24.07 -19.00 -9.84
C SER A 140 24.13 -20.43 -9.31
N LYS A 141 23.51 -20.72 -8.16
CA LYS A 141 23.51 -22.02 -7.44
C LYS A 141 24.84 -22.43 -6.79
N LEU A 142 25.76 -21.49 -6.58
CA LEU A 142 27.04 -21.75 -5.91
C LEU A 142 26.85 -22.39 -4.53
N GLU A 143 27.60 -23.44 -4.22
CA GLU A 143 27.47 -24.19 -2.95
C GLU A 143 28.59 -23.89 -1.95
N THR A 144 29.75 -23.43 -2.41
CA THR A 144 30.95 -23.19 -1.60
C THR A 144 31.77 -22.04 -2.19
N ILE A 145 32.51 -21.33 -1.33
CA ILE A 145 33.57 -20.39 -1.73
C ILE A 145 34.90 -20.96 -1.22
N PRO A 146 35.73 -21.56 -2.08
CA PRO A 146 36.98 -22.16 -1.65
C PRO A 146 38.05 -21.12 -1.38
N ARG A 147 39.00 -21.44 -0.49
CA ARG A 147 40.23 -20.67 -0.32
C ARG A 147 40.97 -20.58 -1.65
N GLY A 148 41.53 -19.41 -1.95
CA GLY A 148 42.26 -19.19 -3.21
C GLY A 148 41.40 -18.76 -4.40
N LEU A 149 40.06 -18.66 -4.26
CA LEU A 149 39.23 -18.07 -5.31
C LEU A 149 39.52 -16.57 -5.47
N PHE A 150 39.52 -15.81 -4.37
CA PHE A 150 39.74 -14.36 -4.36
C PHE A 150 41.10 -13.92 -3.81
N THR A 151 41.98 -14.83 -3.39
CA THR A 151 43.24 -14.45 -2.73
C THR A 151 44.18 -13.65 -3.65
N ASP A 152 44.79 -12.58 -3.12
CA ASP A 152 45.79 -11.72 -3.80
C ASP A 152 45.29 -10.95 -5.05
N HIS A 153 44.08 -10.38 -4.96
CA HIS A 153 43.51 -9.45 -5.96
C HIS A 153 43.48 -8.01 -5.42
N PRO A 154 44.48 -7.17 -5.76
CA PRO A 154 44.66 -5.87 -5.11
C PRO A 154 43.60 -4.83 -5.51
N ALA A 155 42.90 -5.03 -6.62
CA ALA A 155 41.93 -4.10 -7.17
C ALA A 155 40.48 -4.37 -6.74
N LEU A 156 40.18 -5.54 -6.15
CA LEU A 156 38.80 -5.97 -5.91
C LEU A 156 38.14 -5.10 -4.84
N GLU A 157 37.03 -4.46 -5.20
CA GLU A 157 36.27 -3.54 -4.35
C GLU A 157 34.90 -4.09 -3.96
N GLU A 158 34.28 -4.92 -4.81
CA GLU A 158 32.91 -5.40 -4.62
C GLU A 158 32.74 -6.87 -5.04
N ILE A 159 32.08 -7.65 -4.19
CA ILE A 159 31.73 -9.05 -4.44
C ILE A 159 30.24 -9.28 -4.18
N GLN A 160 29.51 -9.71 -5.21
CA GLN A 160 28.07 -10.00 -5.15
C GLN A 160 27.84 -11.52 -5.29
N LEU A 161 27.43 -12.17 -4.21
CA LEU A 161 27.25 -13.63 -4.12
C LEU A 161 25.86 -14.04 -3.59
N PHE A 162 24.92 -13.11 -3.55
CA PHE A 162 23.60 -13.36 -2.98
C PHE A 162 22.73 -14.30 -3.83
N ASN A 163 21.71 -14.89 -3.18
CA ASN A 163 20.77 -15.82 -3.81
C ASN A 163 21.48 -17.06 -4.41
N ASN A 164 22.39 -17.65 -3.65
CA ASN A 164 23.10 -18.88 -3.99
C ASN A 164 22.77 -20.00 -2.98
N ASN A 165 23.48 -21.12 -3.04
CA ASN A 165 23.33 -22.26 -2.14
C ASN A 165 24.53 -22.40 -1.18
N ILE A 166 25.26 -21.31 -0.88
CA ILE A 166 26.52 -21.38 -0.14
C ILE A 166 26.25 -21.84 1.28
N VAL A 167 26.79 -23.00 1.67
CA VAL A 167 26.56 -23.60 2.99
C VAL A 167 27.63 -23.21 4.01
N ASP A 168 28.86 -23.00 3.54
CA ASP A 168 30.01 -22.67 4.39
C ASP A 168 31.03 -21.80 3.63
N LEU A 169 31.85 -21.08 4.39
CA LEU A 169 32.97 -20.27 3.90
C LEU A 169 34.27 -20.86 4.44
N GLU A 170 35.20 -21.22 3.55
CA GLU A 170 36.52 -21.65 4.02
C GLU A 170 37.28 -20.50 4.71
N GLU A 171 38.20 -20.85 5.62
CA GLU A 171 39.12 -19.88 6.23
C GLU A 171 39.87 -19.10 5.15
N GLU A 172 40.03 -17.79 5.36
CA GLU A 172 40.67 -16.88 4.40
C GLU A 172 39.98 -16.79 3.01
N ALA A 173 38.71 -17.21 2.86
CA ALA A 173 37.97 -17.13 1.60
C ALA A 173 37.97 -15.72 0.95
N PHE A 174 37.98 -14.66 1.77
CA PHE A 174 38.04 -13.26 1.34
C PHE A 174 39.27 -12.53 1.90
N ALA A 175 40.38 -13.25 2.12
CA ALA A 175 41.60 -12.67 2.67
C ALA A 175 42.43 -11.89 1.63
N ARG A 176 43.18 -10.91 2.14
CA ARG A 176 44.17 -10.09 1.41
C ARG A 176 43.58 -9.30 0.24
N LEU A 177 42.40 -8.72 0.45
CA LEU A 177 41.73 -7.85 -0.50
C LEU A 177 41.78 -6.39 0.01
N PRO A 178 42.90 -5.66 -0.24
CA PRO A 178 43.18 -4.39 0.44
C PRO A 178 42.24 -3.24 0.04
N LEU A 179 41.50 -3.36 -1.07
CA LEU A 179 40.55 -2.37 -1.54
C LEU A 179 39.08 -2.81 -1.40
N LEU A 180 38.81 -3.99 -0.85
CA LEU A 180 37.46 -4.53 -0.74
C LEU A 180 36.60 -3.63 0.14
N ARG A 181 35.44 -3.21 -0.35
CA ARG A 181 34.48 -2.31 0.32
C ARG A 181 33.16 -2.98 0.62
N SER A 182 32.72 -3.91 -0.22
CA SER A 182 31.42 -4.55 -0.07
C SER A 182 31.44 -6.03 -0.43
N VAL A 183 30.81 -6.84 0.43
CA VAL A 183 30.51 -8.25 0.17
C VAL A 183 29.04 -8.51 0.52
N ASP A 184 28.30 -9.07 -0.44
CA ASP A 184 26.91 -9.50 -0.23
C ASP A 184 26.81 -11.03 -0.37
N LEU A 185 26.50 -11.69 0.75
CA LEU A 185 26.27 -13.13 0.88
C LEU A 185 24.82 -13.44 1.27
N SER A 186 23.90 -12.50 1.05
CA SER A 186 22.51 -12.66 1.45
C SER A 186 21.79 -13.78 0.69
N SER A 187 20.73 -14.34 1.27
CA SER A 187 19.93 -15.42 0.65
C SER A 187 20.81 -16.62 0.25
N ASN A 188 21.59 -17.12 1.20
CA ASN A 188 22.40 -18.33 1.06
C ASN A 188 21.99 -19.36 2.11
N LYS A 189 22.85 -20.34 2.41
CA LYS A 189 22.59 -21.42 3.35
C LYS A 189 23.61 -21.49 4.49
N LEU A 190 24.26 -20.37 4.81
CA LEU A 190 25.30 -20.30 5.82
C LEU A 190 24.71 -20.61 7.20
N THR A 191 25.28 -21.56 7.93
CA THR A 191 24.83 -21.94 9.28
C THR A 191 25.69 -21.36 10.41
N SER A 192 26.91 -20.98 10.10
CA SER A 192 27.89 -20.45 11.05
C SER A 192 28.89 -19.54 10.35
N LEU A 193 29.50 -18.65 11.12
CA LEU A 193 30.66 -17.86 10.71
C LEU A 193 31.81 -18.22 11.64
N SER A 194 32.88 -18.82 11.12
CA SER A 194 34.04 -19.24 11.93
C SER A 194 35.36 -18.90 11.25
N GLY A 195 36.33 -18.44 12.02
CA GLY A 195 37.69 -18.19 11.56
C GLY A 195 37.91 -16.82 10.88
N PRO A 196 39.16 -16.52 10.47
CA PRO A 196 39.56 -15.23 9.92
C PRO A 196 39.19 -15.12 8.42
N ILE A 197 37.89 -15.07 8.12
CA ILE A 197 37.34 -15.06 6.75
C ILE A 197 37.87 -13.87 5.92
N PHE A 198 38.03 -12.70 6.57
CA PHE A 198 38.35 -11.42 5.93
C PHE A 198 39.76 -10.90 6.27
N GLN A 199 40.68 -11.79 6.65
CA GLN A 199 42.01 -11.38 7.09
C GLN A 199 42.72 -10.47 6.07
N GLY A 200 43.10 -9.26 6.48
CA GLY A 200 43.78 -8.29 5.60
C GLY A 200 42.86 -7.51 4.65
N SER A 201 41.54 -7.62 4.81
CA SER A 201 40.53 -6.89 4.00
C SER A 201 39.93 -5.71 4.77
N GLY A 202 40.79 -4.97 5.48
CA GLY A 202 40.39 -3.93 6.44
C GLY A 202 39.73 -2.67 5.85
N LYS A 203 39.52 -2.57 4.54
CA LYS A 203 38.75 -1.48 3.90
C LYS A 203 37.25 -1.80 3.77
N LEU A 204 36.83 -2.99 4.20
CA LEU A 204 35.45 -3.42 4.10
C LEU A 204 34.54 -2.52 4.94
N THR A 205 33.53 -1.93 4.29
CA THR A 205 32.57 -1.00 4.91
C THR A 205 31.15 -1.57 4.96
N LYS A 206 30.80 -2.46 4.02
CA LYS A 206 29.45 -3.05 3.92
C LYS A 206 29.51 -4.57 3.86
N LEU A 207 28.75 -5.23 4.71
CA LEU A 207 28.70 -6.68 4.76
C LEU A 207 27.26 -7.17 5.02
N SER A 208 26.75 -8.04 4.15
CA SER A 208 25.42 -8.63 4.31
C SER A 208 25.49 -10.15 4.36
N PHE A 209 24.90 -10.71 5.41
CA PHE A 209 24.57 -12.12 5.58
C PHE A 209 23.05 -12.32 5.72
N GLN A 210 22.24 -11.36 5.29
CA GLN A 210 20.79 -11.42 5.41
C GLN A 210 20.23 -12.75 4.85
N ASN A 211 19.17 -13.30 5.46
CA ASN A 211 18.47 -14.47 4.92
C ASN A 211 19.40 -15.68 4.75
N ASN A 212 20.08 -16.05 5.84
CA ASN A 212 20.87 -17.27 5.97
C ASN A 212 20.34 -18.07 7.19
N TYR A 213 21.08 -19.05 7.68
CA TYR A 213 20.71 -19.90 8.81
C TYR A 213 21.70 -19.78 9.98
N ILE A 214 22.34 -18.60 10.14
CA ILE A 214 23.35 -18.38 11.16
C ILE A 214 22.71 -18.44 12.54
N VAL A 215 23.28 -19.22 13.47
CA VAL A 215 22.69 -19.46 14.80
C VAL A 215 23.36 -18.66 15.93
N THR A 216 24.67 -18.44 15.84
CA THR A 216 25.45 -17.76 16.90
C THR A 216 26.53 -16.86 16.31
N LEU A 217 26.88 -15.79 17.03
CA LEU A 217 27.99 -14.92 16.71
C LEU A 217 29.01 -14.90 17.86
N ASP A 218 30.23 -15.34 17.58
CA ASP A 218 31.34 -15.27 18.54
C ASP A 218 32.09 -13.92 18.48
N ASN A 219 33.01 -13.71 19.42
CA ASN A 219 33.77 -12.47 19.54
C ASN A 219 35.00 -12.33 18.61
N HIS A 220 35.24 -13.28 17.70
CA HIS A 220 36.34 -13.26 16.74
C HIS A 220 35.87 -13.01 15.29
N VAL A 221 34.58 -13.25 14.95
CA VAL A 221 34.06 -13.18 13.57
C VAL A 221 34.41 -11.87 12.84
N PHE A 222 34.36 -10.72 13.54
CA PHE A 222 34.51 -9.41 12.92
C PHE A 222 35.81 -8.67 13.29
N ILE A 223 36.75 -9.33 13.97
CA ILE A 223 37.96 -8.67 14.49
C ILE A 223 38.86 -8.08 13.39
N ASP A 224 38.86 -8.70 12.19
CA ASP A 224 39.71 -8.31 11.06
C ASP A 224 39.13 -7.19 10.19
N ILE A 225 37.88 -6.76 10.45
CA ILE A 225 37.14 -5.76 9.63
C ILE A 225 36.65 -4.56 10.46
N PRO A 226 37.55 -3.81 11.14
CA PRO A 226 37.17 -2.75 12.07
C PRO A 226 36.49 -1.52 11.43
N ASN A 227 36.54 -1.39 10.09
CA ASN A 227 36.00 -0.26 9.33
C ASN A 227 34.58 -0.51 8.80
N ILE A 228 33.91 -1.59 9.20
CA ILE A 228 32.50 -1.82 8.83
C ILE A 228 31.64 -0.64 9.31
N GLU A 229 30.81 -0.14 8.40
CA GLU A 229 29.83 0.92 8.63
C GLU A 229 28.40 0.35 8.62
N GLU A 230 28.15 -0.68 7.80
CA GLU A 230 26.84 -1.31 7.63
C GLU A 230 26.97 -2.84 7.70
N LEU A 231 26.27 -3.45 8.65
CA LEU A 231 26.23 -4.90 8.88
C LEU A 231 24.78 -5.39 8.88
N ASP A 232 24.41 -6.22 7.91
CA ASP A 232 23.10 -6.87 7.84
C ASP A 232 23.20 -8.36 8.17
N LEU A 233 22.56 -8.76 9.27
CA LEU A 233 22.44 -10.12 9.78
C LEU A 233 20.95 -10.52 9.92
N SER A 234 20.05 -9.77 9.28
CA SER A 234 18.60 -9.98 9.41
C SER A 234 18.14 -11.30 8.79
N LYS A 235 16.98 -11.80 9.23
CA LYS A 235 16.38 -13.04 8.68
C LYS A 235 17.32 -14.24 8.82
N ASN A 236 17.96 -14.38 9.97
CA ASN A 236 18.78 -15.54 10.31
C ASN A 236 18.14 -16.29 11.49
N ASP A 237 18.86 -17.27 12.04
CA ASP A 237 18.45 -18.05 13.19
C ASP A 237 19.21 -17.65 14.47
N ILE A 238 19.71 -16.41 14.55
CA ILE A 238 20.64 -16.00 15.62
C ILE A 238 19.91 -16.03 16.97
N GLU A 239 20.40 -16.85 17.90
CA GLU A 239 19.87 -16.98 19.27
C GLU A 239 20.77 -16.28 20.30
N GLY A 240 22.08 -16.35 20.10
CA GLY A 240 23.10 -15.84 21.02
C GLY A 240 24.20 -15.05 20.32
N ILE A 241 24.60 -13.95 20.94
CA ILE A 241 25.68 -13.08 20.51
C ILE A 241 26.62 -12.92 21.70
N ASP A 242 27.90 -13.28 21.51
CA ASP A 242 28.90 -13.13 22.55
C ASP A 242 29.14 -11.67 22.91
N VAL A 243 29.38 -11.40 24.19
CA VAL A 243 29.80 -10.07 24.64
C VAL A 243 31.11 -9.70 23.95
N GLY A 244 31.11 -8.57 23.25
CA GLY A 244 32.25 -8.09 22.50
C GLY A 244 32.29 -8.50 21.02
N ALA A 245 31.29 -9.23 20.52
CA ALA A 245 31.19 -9.56 19.08
C ALA A 245 31.30 -8.34 18.15
N PHE A 246 30.76 -7.20 18.57
CA PHE A 246 30.83 -5.94 17.82
C PHE A 246 31.93 -4.98 18.30
N TYR A 247 32.70 -5.32 19.34
CA TYR A 247 33.61 -4.38 20.01
C TYR A 247 34.66 -3.77 19.07
N ALA A 248 35.15 -4.55 18.10
CA ALA A 248 36.13 -4.08 17.12
C ALA A 248 35.55 -3.08 16.09
N LEU A 249 34.21 -3.01 15.95
CA LEU A 249 33.52 -2.27 14.89
C LEU A 249 33.29 -0.79 15.25
N GLN A 250 34.38 -0.07 15.54
CA GLN A 250 34.34 1.33 16.00
C GLN A 250 33.80 2.34 14.96
N HIS A 251 33.60 1.89 13.72
CA HIS A 251 33.01 2.66 12.63
C HIS A 251 31.56 2.28 12.30
N LEU A 252 31.00 1.26 12.98
CA LEU A 252 29.67 0.76 12.71
C LEU A 252 28.64 1.86 12.90
N SER A 253 27.84 2.10 11.87
CA SER A 253 26.77 3.08 11.86
C SER A 253 25.40 2.42 11.86
N ILE A 254 25.25 1.30 11.14
CA ILE A 254 24.00 0.58 11.03
C ILE A 254 24.24 -0.90 11.30
N VAL A 255 23.45 -1.47 12.21
CA VAL A 255 23.38 -2.91 12.43
C VAL A 255 21.94 -3.40 12.31
N ASN A 256 21.71 -4.39 11.47
CA ASN A 256 20.42 -5.01 11.29
C ASN A 256 20.45 -6.46 11.79
N LEU A 257 19.75 -6.71 12.90
CA LEU A 257 19.61 -8.01 13.56
C LEU A 257 18.13 -8.46 13.58
N SER A 258 17.27 -7.81 12.80
CA SER A 258 15.84 -8.10 12.77
C SER A 258 15.51 -9.50 12.24
N ASN A 259 14.33 -10.03 12.56
CA ASN A 259 13.87 -11.35 12.11
C ASN A 259 14.87 -12.45 12.48
N ASN A 260 15.26 -12.52 13.76
CA ASN A 260 16.14 -13.54 14.31
C ASN A 260 15.45 -14.21 15.52
N LYS A 261 16.20 -14.94 16.34
CA LYS A 261 15.71 -15.62 17.54
C LYS A 261 16.38 -15.08 18.81
N ILE A 262 16.88 -13.84 18.77
CA ILE A 262 17.68 -13.25 19.84
C ILE A 262 16.82 -13.09 21.08
N THR A 263 17.33 -13.56 22.23
CA THR A 263 16.64 -13.47 23.53
C THR A 263 17.27 -12.46 24.50
N LYS A 264 18.57 -12.18 24.33
CA LYS A 264 19.34 -11.27 25.20
C LYS A 264 20.23 -10.37 24.37
N ILE A 265 20.31 -9.10 24.78
CA ILE A 265 21.11 -8.05 24.11
C ILE A 265 21.97 -7.25 25.11
N ASP A 266 22.10 -7.73 26.34
CA ASP A 266 22.85 -7.01 27.38
C ASP A 266 24.34 -6.89 27.01
N ASN A 267 24.86 -5.66 26.99
CA ASN A 267 26.26 -5.32 26.72
C ASN A 267 26.83 -5.71 25.33
N ILE A 268 26.02 -6.20 24.38
CA ILE A 268 26.55 -6.59 23.07
C ILE A 268 26.94 -5.36 22.21
N PHE A 269 26.30 -4.21 22.44
CA PHE A 269 26.57 -2.94 21.74
C PHE A 269 27.48 -1.99 22.52
N TYR A 270 28.20 -2.48 23.53
CA TYR A 270 28.97 -1.62 24.41
C TYR A 270 30.02 -0.79 23.66
N SER A 271 29.98 0.53 23.84
CA SER A 271 30.98 1.49 23.34
C SER A 271 31.14 1.51 21.80
N LEU A 272 30.03 1.72 21.09
CA LEU A 272 30.02 1.92 19.63
C LEU A 272 29.71 3.40 19.30
N PRO A 273 30.74 4.25 19.14
CA PRO A 273 30.57 5.70 19.15
C PRO A 273 29.86 6.28 17.91
N LYS A 274 29.85 5.54 16.80
CA LYS A 274 29.20 5.96 15.54
C LYS A 274 27.87 5.26 15.25
N LEU A 275 27.47 4.32 16.12
CA LEU A 275 26.27 3.52 15.90
C LEU A 275 25.04 4.42 15.94
N HIS A 276 24.40 4.57 14.79
CA HIS A 276 23.31 5.50 14.54
C HIS A 276 21.96 4.79 14.54
N THR A 277 21.91 3.57 13.98
CA THR A 277 20.68 2.80 13.83
C THR A 277 20.87 1.35 14.26
N ILE A 278 19.95 0.87 15.09
CA ILE A 278 19.86 -0.53 15.50
C ILE A 278 18.46 -1.06 15.14
N TYR A 279 18.41 -2.09 14.29
CA TYR A 279 17.18 -2.84 14.01
C TYR A 279 17.20 -4.18 14.73
N LEU A 280 16.26 -4.39 15.65
CA LEU A 280 16.07 -5.61 16.43
C LEU A 280 14.62 -6.14 16.35
N TYR A 281 13.80 -5.61 15.44
CA TYR A 281 12.41 -6.03 15.33
C TYR A 281 12.24 -7.50 14.94
N ALA A 282 11.11 -8.11 15.28
CA ALA A 282 10.85 -9.54 15.03
C ALA A 282 11.92 -10.45 15.65
N ASN A 283 12.11 -10.34 16.96
CA ASN A 283 13.01 -11.18 17.76
C ASN A 283 12.28 -11.73 19.01
N LYS A 284 13.01 -12.27 19.99
CA LYS A 284 12.45 -12.88 21.21
C LYS A 284 12.96 -12.21 22.48
N ILE A 285 13.32 -10.91 22.40
CA ILE A 285 13.86 -10.16 23.53
C ILE A 285 12.74 -9.96 24.55
N SER A 286 12.99 -10.26 25.83
CA SER A 286 11.96 -10.23 26.87
C SER A 286 12.11 -9.09 27.90
N VAL A 287 13.31 -8.54 28.05
CA VAL A 287 13.63 -7.52 29.05
C VAL A 287 14.65 -6.55 28.48
N ILE A 288 14.51 -5.25 28.80
CA ILE A 288 15.55 -4.24 28.58
C ILE A 288 16.05 -3.78 29.94
N LEU A 289 17.34 -4.01 30.20
CA LEU A 289 18.02 -3.58 31.42
C LEU A 289 18.64 -2.19 31.25
N ASN A 290 18.90 -1.51 32.36
CA ASN A 290 19.60 -0.22 32.34
C ASN A 290 21.07 -0.28 31.85
N THR A 291 21.62 -1.49 31.70
CA THR A 291 22.96 -1.75 31.15
C THR A 291 22.94 -2.11 29.66
N THR A 292 21.77 -2.22 29.02
CA THR A 292 21.64 -2.70 27.64
C THR A 292 22.25 -1.75 26.62
N PHE A 293 21.92 -0.46 26.71
CA PHE A 293 22.27 0.57 25.72
C PHE A 293 23.19 1.64 26.31
N VAL A 294 24.32 1.20 26.89
CA VAL A 294 25.29 2.10 27.52
C VAL A 294 26.31 2.62 26.50
N ALA A 295 26.62 3.92 26.59
CA ALA A 295 27.66 4.58 25.79
C ALA A 295 27.45 4.49 24.26
N LEU A 296 26.22 4.80 23.81
CA LEU A 296 25.85 4.90 22.40
C LEU A 296 25.49 6.36 22.01
N PRO A 297 26.48 7.28 22.00
CA PRO A 297 26.22 8.72 21.92
C PRO A 297 25.66 9.18 20.56
N ALA A 298 25.81 8.41 19.49
CA ALA A 298 25.32 8.74 18.15
C ALA A 298 23.97 8.08 17.80
N LEU A 299 23.44 7.22 18.68
CA LEU A 299 22.25 6.42 18.39
C LEU A 299 21.05 7.35 18.23
N SER A 300 20.41 7.27 17.07
CA SER A 300 19.26 8.08 16.70
C SER A 300 18.00 7.24 16.50
N THR A 301 18.15 6.00 16.05
CA THR A 301 17.02 5.12 15.72
C THR A 301 17.20 3.77 16.39
N LEU A 302 16.22 3.38 17.21
CA LEU A 302 16.16 2.08 17.86
C LEU A 302 14.80 1.43 17.59
N ASN A 303 14.80 0.33 16.84
CA ASN A 303 13.59 -0.43 16.53
C ASN A 303 13.61 -1.78 17.25
N LEU A 304 12.69 -1.95 18.20
CA LEU A 304 12.47 -3.14 19.02
C LEU A 304 11.05 -3.70 18.84
N GLU A 305 10.38 -3.36 17.74
CA GLU A 305 9.03 -3.83 17.41
C GLU A 305 8.95 -5.36 17.35
N ASP A 306 7.77 -5.93 17.61
CA ASP A 306 7.51 -7.37 17.43
C ASP A 306 8.54 -8.24 18.18
N ASN A 307 8.60 -8.01 19.50
CA ASN A 307 9.43 -8.76 20.43
C ASN A 307 8.56 -9.30 21.57
N ALA A 308 9.18 -9.88 22.60
CA ALA A 308 8.50 -10.41 23.77
C ALA A 308 8.72 -9.53 25.01
N ILE A 309 8.99 -8.23 24.85
CA ILE A 309 9.45 -7.36 25.95
C ILE A 309 8.31 -7.17 26.95
N ILE A 310 8.53 -7.61 28.19
CA ILE A 310 7.57 -7.48 29.30
C ILE A 310 7.92 -6.28 30.18
N ALA A 311 9.21 -6.01 30.36
CA ALA A 311 9.70 -4.98 31.27
C ALA A 311 10.86 -4.18 30.66
N VAL A 312 10.82 -2.87 30.89
CA VAL A 312 11.88 -1.92 30.58
C VAL A 312 12.30 -1.27 31.90
N GLU A 313 13.54 -1.49 32.34
CA GLU A 313 14.03 -0.90 33.59
C GLU A 313 14.14 0.64 33.48
N GLY A 314 13.93 1.33 34.60
CA GLY A 314 14.09 2.78 34.66
C GLY A 314 15.51 3.21 34.29
N GLY A 315 15.63 4.22 33.42
CA GLY A 315 16.92 4.73 32.96
C GLY A 315 17.56 3.96 31.81
N SER A 316 16.89 2.94 31.24
CA SER A 316 17.41 2.13 30.12
C SER A 316 17.80 2.92 28.87
N PHE A 317 17.30 4.15 28.74
CA PHE A 317 17.58 5.04 27.61
C PHE A 317 18.26 6.35 28.03
N GLN A 318 18.68 6.48 29.29
CA GLN A 318 19.16 7.74 29.86
C GLN A 318 20.42 8.28 29.18
N ASP A 319 21.31 7.39 28.70
CA ASP A 319 22.55 7.76 28.04
C ASP A 319 22.38 8.07 26.54
N LEU A 320 21.18 7.90 25.99
CA LEU A 320 20.89 8.00 24.56
C LEU A 320 20.53 9.44 24.15
N GLY A 321 21.45 10.37 24.38
CA GLY A 321 21.25 11.81 24.16
C GLY A 321 21.03 12.27 22.71
N ASN A 322 21.01 11.35 21.74
CA ASN A 322 20.67 11.64 20.34
C ASN A 322 19.51 10.79 19.80
N LEU A 323 18.89 9.96 20.64
CA LEU A 323 17.80 9.09 20.21
C LEU A 323 16.61 9.94 19.77
N ARG A 324 16.19 9.81 18.51
CA ARG A 324 15.04 10.53 17.94
C ARG A 324 13.84 9.62 17.78
N SER A 325 14.04 8.39 17.32
CA SER A 325 12.96 7.44 17.05
C SER A 325 13.15 6.16 17.86
N LEU A 326 12.14 5.84 18.68
CA LEU A 326 12.06 4.63 19.49
C LEU A 326 10.76 3.89 19.17
N SER A 327 10.88 2.69 18.58
CA SER A 327 9.75 1.80 18.37
C SER A 327 9.80 0.62 19.33
N LEU A 328 8.73 0.45 20.10
CA LEU A 328 8.43 -0.63 21.03
C LEU A 328 7.08 -1.28 20.70
N ASN A 329 6.54 -1.05 19.51
CA ASN A 329 5.25 -1.60 19.08
C ASN A 329 5.22 -3.13 19.18
N SER A 330 4.03 -3.70 19.36
CA SER A 330 3.83 -5.15 19.32
C SER A 330 4.73 -5.90 20.31
N ASN A 331 4.67 -5.52 21.58
CA ASN A 331 5.39 -6.15 22.68
C ASN A 331 4.41 -6.53 23.82
N GLN A 332 4.93 -6.88 24.99
CA GLN A 332 4.14 -7.30 26.16
C GLN A 332 4.31 -6.32 27.34
N ILE A 333 4.64 -5.06 27.06
CA ILE A 333 4.98 -4.07 28.08
C ILE A 333 3.72 -3.69 28.86
N SER A 334 3.71 -3.90 30.18
CA SER A 334 2.58 -3.57 31.03
C SER A 334 2.65 -2.16 31.64
N GLN A 335 3.87 -1.61 31.73
CA GLN A 335 4.14 -0.27 32.26
C GLN A 335 5.46 0.24 31.66
N ILE A 336 5.53 1.56 31.42
CA ILE A 336 6.76 2.21 30.99
C ILE A 336 6.91 3.57 31.66
N SER A 337 8.17 3.97 31.89
CA SER A 337 8.52 5.32 32.33
C SER A 337 9.22 6.07 31.20
N LEU A 338 8.87 7.35 31.00
CA LEU A 338 9.52 8.21 30.00
C LEU A 338 10.78 8.93 30.53
N THR A 339 11.23 8.58 31.74
CA THR A 339 12.45 9.16 32.33
C THR A 339 13.66 8.89 31.44
N GLY A 340 14.42 9.93 31.11
CA GLY A 340 15.62 9.83 30.28
C GLY A 340 15.38 9.94 28.77
N LEU A 341 14.12 9.98 28.30
CA LEU A 341 13.78 10.14 26.88
C LEU A 341 13.86 11.60 26.38
N HIS A 342 14.83 12.36 26.88
CA HIS A 342 14.96 13.82 26.65
C HIS A 342 15.14 14.25 25.19
N SER A 343 15.50 13.30 24.33
CA SER A 343 15.88 13.52 22.95
C SER A 343 14.88 12.98 21.94
N VAL A 344 13.94 12.14 22.39
CA VAL A 344 13.03 11.38 21.54
C VAL A 344 11.95 12.29 20.98
N THR A 345 11.79 12.24 19.66
CA THR A 345 10.74 12.97 18.92
C THR A 345 9.63 12.04 18.48
N GLU A 346 9.90 10.74 18.31
CA GLU A 346 8.93 9.74 17.91
C GLU A 346 8.98 8.54 18.85
N LEU A 347 7.86 8.28 19.51
CA LEU A 347 7.67 7.13 20.39
C LEU A 347 6.48 6.31 19.93
N TYR A 348 6.76 5.07 19.52
CA TYR A 348 5.75 4.10 19.15
C TYR A 348 5.69 3.00 20.21
N ILE A 349 4.58 2.89 20.93
CA ILE A 349 4.37 1.84 21.94
C ILE A 349 2.97 1.21 21.81
N GLY A 350 2.41 1.25 20.61
CA GLY A 350 1.16 0.59 20.26
C GLY A 350 1.23 -0.95 20.40
N SER A 351 0.08 -1.61 20.46
CA SER A 351 -0.04 -3.07 20.56
C SER A 351 0.77 -3.66 21.72
N ASN A 352 0.64 -3.07 22.92
CA ASN A 352 1.28 -3.53 24.16
C ASN A 352 0.24 -3.95 25.21
N LYS A 353 0.63 -4.02 26.49
CA LYS A 353 -0.24 -4.39 27.63
C LYS A 353 -0.37 -3.25 28.63
N LEU A 354 -0.23 -1.99 28.19
CA LEU A 354 -0.31 -0.83 29.07
C LEU A 354 -1.74 -0.69 29.62
N HIS A 355 -1.87 -0.83 30.94
CA HIS A 355 -3.14 -0.58 31.65
C HIS A 355 -3.31 0.90 32.05
N GLN A 356 -2.21 1.64 32.05
CA GLN A 356 -2.11 3.05 32.44
C GLN A 356 -1.30 3.81 31.38
N PHE A 357 -1.49 5.12 31.29
CA PHE A 357 -0.67 6.00 30.46
C PHE A 357 0.78 5.96 30.95
N PRO A 358 1.78 6.15 30.06
CA PRO A 358 3.19 6.21 30.46
C PRO A 358 3.44 7.13 31.66
N SER A 359 4.30 6.68 32.59
CA SER A 359 4.59 7.41 33.83
C SER A 359 5.85 8.27 33.72
N ASN A 360 6.02 9.22 34.65
CA ASN A 360 7.18 10.14 34.70
C ASN A 360 7.43 10.84 33.36
N LEU A 361 6.44 11.62 32.92
CA LEU A 361 6.45 12.33 31.65
C LEU A 361 7.51 13.46 31.56
N GLY A 362 8.23 13.72 32.66
CA GLY A 362 9.26 14.74 32.73
C GLY A 362 10.40 14.46 31.74
N GLY A 363 10.58 15.38 30.80
CA GLY A 363 11.64 15.30 29.79
C GLY A 363 11.19 14.87 28.41
N ALA A 364 9.93 14.49 28.20
CA ALA A 364 9.39 14.18 26.88
C ALA A 364 8.84 15.43 26.13
N ASP A 365 9.32 16.62 26.48
CA ASP A 365 8.86 17.92 25.95
C ASP A 365 9.21 18.15 24.46
N HIS A 366 10.09 17.31 23.91
CA HIS A 366 10.47 17.28 22.50
C HIS A 366 9.64 16.32 21.65
N LEU A 367 8.77 15.52 22.27
CA LEU A 367 8.00 14.49 21.59
C LEU A 367 7.02 15.12 20.58
N GLN A 368 7.05 14.62 19.35
CA GLN A 368 6.23 15.06 18.22
C GLN A 368 5.24 13.98 17.80
N THR A 369 5.61 12.71 17.92
CA THR A 369 4.74 11.58 17.61
C THR A 369 4.63 10.64 18.80
N LEU A 370 3.40 10.34 19.21
CA LEU A 370 3.08 9.37 20.25
C LEU A 370 2.02 8.40 19.73
N ASP A 371 2.38 7.12 19.63
CA ASP A 371 1.45 6.05 19.32
C ASP A 371 1.23 5.15 20.54
N LEU A 372 -0.01 5.15 21.04
CA LEU A 372 -0.49 4.35 22.16
C LEU A 372 -1.54 3.31 21.73
N SER A 373 -1.77 3.16 20.42
CA SER A 373 -2.85 2.35 19.86
C SER A 373 -2.84 0.92 20.39
N ASP A 374 -3.99 0.26 20.41
CA ASP A 374 -4.11 -1.16 20.78
C ASP A 374 -3.54 -1.50 22.17
N ASN A 375 -3.62 -0.57 23.12
CA ASN A 375 -3.29 -0.82 24.51
C ASN A 375 -4.53 -0.88 25.41
N PRO A 376 -4.57 -1.79 26.39
CA PRO A 376 -5.69 -1.93 27.31
C PRO A 376 -5.71 -0.85 28.41
N ILE A 377 -5.48 0.42 28.06
CA ILE A 377 -5.46 1.55 28.99
C ILE A 377 -6.87 1.74 29.53
N GLN A 378 -7.04 1.61 30.85
CA GLN A 378 -8.34 1.71 31.54
C GLN A 378 -8.48 3.01 32.31
N GLU A 379 -7.39 3.73 32.55
CA GLU A 379 -7.44 4.99 33.25
C GLU A 379 -8.06 6.11 32.40
N PRO A 380 -8.73 7.09 33.04
CA PRO A 380 -9.23 8.25 32.33
C PRO A 380 -8.12 9.06 31.65
N LEU A 381 -8.41 9.51 30.43
CA LEU A 381 -7.56 10.45 29.71
C LEU A 381 -7.94 11.88 30.12
N GLY A 382 -6.95 12.67 30.54
CA GLY A 382 -7.13 14.03 31.03
C GLY A 382 -6.00 14.97 30.61
N PRO A 383 -6.20 16.29 30.74
CA PRO A 383 -5.25 17.30 30.26
C PRO A 383 -3.88 17.22 30.94
N GLU A 384 -3.81 16.70 32.17
CA GLU A 384 -2.55 16.54 32.91
C GLU A 384 -1.55 15.63 32.17
N GLN A 385 -2.03 14.54 31.55
CA GLN A 385 -1.16 13.62 30.78
C GLN A 385 -0.62 14.29 29.52
N PHE A 386 -1.45 15.02 28.77
CA PHE A 386 -1.07 15.61 27.49
C PHE A 386 -0.26 16.91 27.63
N SER A 387 -0.42 17.64 28.74
CA SER A 387 0.32 18.88 29.02
C SER A 387 1.84 18.72 29.04
N ALA A 388 2.33 17.49 29.21
CA ALA A 388 3.76 17.17 29.16
C ALA A 388 4.36 17.20 27.75
N PHE A 389 3.53 17.23 26.69
CA PHE A 389 3.97 17.12 25.29
C PHE A 389 3.58 18.36 24.45
N PRO A 390 4.09 19.56 24.77
CA PRO A 390 3.66 20.80 24.10
C PRO A 390 4.04 20.87 22.61
N ARG A 391 4.86 19.95 22.10
CA ARG A 391 5.27 19.86 20.69
C ARG A 391 4.62 18.70 19.94
N LEU A 392 3.65 18.02 20.55
CA LEU A 392 3.01 16.87 19.95
C LEU A 392 2.26 17.27 18.68
N SER A 393 2.60 16.59 17.58
CA SER A 393 2.09 16.81 16.23
C SER A 393 1.16 15.67 15.83
N LYS A 394 1.48 14.44 16.25
CA LYS A 394 0.74 13.22 15.90
C LYS A 394 0.43 12.40 17.14
N LEU A 395 -0.84 12.09 17.31
CA LEU A 395 -1.35 11.30 18.43
C LEU A 395 -2.23 10.17 17.92
N PHE A 396 -1.83 8.93 18.22
CA PHE A 396 -2.60 7.74 17.87
C PHE A 396 -3.14 7.08 19.13
N LEU A 397 -4.47 7.04 19.22
CA LEU A 397 -5.25 6.50 20.34
C LEU A 397 -6.29 5.51 19.83
N SER A 398 -5.96 4.71 18.83
CA SER A 398 -6.90 3.72 18.30
C SER A 398 -7.02 2.52 19.23
N ASN A 399 -8.22 1.93 19.33
CA ASN A 399 -8.47 0.72 20.14
C ASN A 399 -8.01 0.82 21.62
N ILE A 400 -8.44 1.88 22.32
CA ILE A 400 -8.15 2.12 23.74
C ILE A 400 -9.34 1.65 24.61
N SER A 401 -9.06 0.79 25.61
CA SER A 401 -10.10 0.21 26.48
C SER A 401 -10.95 1.23 27.23
N TYR A 402 -10.35 2.32 27.73
CA TYR A 402 -11.08 3.39 28.41
C TYR A 402 -12.13 4.02 27.47
N LEU A 403 -11.72 4.42 26.26
CA LEU A 403 -12.60 5.02 25.26
C LEU A 403 -13.74 4.08 24.84
N LYS A 404 -13.44 2.79 24.68
CA LYS A 404 -14.46 1.75 24.45
C LYS A 404 -15.48 1.62 25.58
N SER A 405 -15.03 1.78 26.81
CA SER A 405 -15.91 1.66 27.98
C SER A 405 -16.80 2.87 28.18
N VAL A 406 -16.31 4.09 27.92
CA VAL A 406 -17.09 5.31 28.08
C VAL A 406 -17.96 5.62 26.86
N GLY A 407 -17.52 5.20 25.67
CA GLY A 407 -18.22 5.43 24.41
C GLY A 407 -18.18 6.88 23.92
N THR A 408 -17.51 7.79 24.63
CA THR A 408 -17.42 9.20 24.27
C THR A 408 -15.99 9.71 24.27
N PHE A 409 -15.74 10.81 23.55
CA PHE A 409 -14.46 11.52 23.57
C PHE A 409 -14.68 13.02 23.74
N GLU A 410 -13.91 13.63 24.65
CA GLU A 410 -13.96 15.05 24.99
C GLU A 410 -12.66 15.73 24.51
N PRO A 411 -12.63 16.40 23.34
CA PRO A 411 -11.40 16.98 22.81
C PRO A 411 -10.76 18.05 23.68
N THR A 412 -11.46 18.58 24.68
CA THR A 412 -10.93 19.54 25.65
C THR A 412 -9.72 18.99 26.43
N VAL A 413 -9.57 17.67 26.53
CA VAL A 413 -8.37 17.04 27.13
C VAL A 413 -7.09 17.31 26.32
N LEU A 414 -7.22 17.68 25.04
CA LEU A 414 -6.11 17.98 24.13
C LEU A 414 -5.76 19.48 24.09
N CYS A 415 -6.45 20.34 24.86
CA CYS A 415 -6.15 21.77 24.85
C CYS A 415 -4.70 22.05 25.29
N GLY A 416 -4.02 22.93 24.55
CA GLY A 416 -2.61 23.24 24.74
C GLY A 416 -1.66 22.46 23.83
N LEU A 417 -2.18 21.50 23.04
CA LEU A 417 -1.43 20.84 21.96
C LEU A 417 -1.49 21.68 20.67
N ASP A 418 -0.82 22.84 20.69
CA ASP A 418 -0.91 23.86 19.63
C ASP A 418 -0.32 23.42 18.27
N PHE A 419 0.35 22.26 18.21
CA PHE A 419 0.96 21.71 17.00
C PHE A 419 0.27 20.45 16.50
N LEU A 420 -0.79 19.98 17.16
CA LEU A 420 -1.43 18.71 16.83
C LEU A 420 -2.06 18.78 15.43
N ASP A 421 -1.49 18.01 14.49
CA ASP A 421 -1.89 17.92 13.09
C ASP A 421 -2.65 16.63 12.76
N THR A 422 -2.35 15.53 13.45
CA THR A 422 -2.91 14.20 13.19
C THR A 422 -3.46 13.61 14.48
N LEU A 423 -4.72 13.20 14.45
CA LEU A 423 -5.38 12.51 15.55
C LEU A 423 -6.11 11.26 15.05
N ASP A 424 -5.73 10.10 15.60
CA ASP A 424 -6.39 8.83 15.33
C ASP A 424 -7.17 8.33 16.56
N LEU A 425 -8.50 8.26 16.41
CA LEU A 425 -9.44 7.73 17.40
C LEU A 425 -10.22 6.53 16.84
N SER A 426 -9.68 5.85 15.82
CA SER A 426 -10.34 4.71 15.18
C SER A 426 -10.50 3.53 16.15
N TYR A 427 -11.43 2.61 15.87
CA TYR A 427 -11.60 1.37 16.63
C TYR A 427 -11.91 1.55 18.13
N ASN A 428 -12.44 2.70 18.55
CA ASN A 428 -12.74 2.98 19.96
C ASN A 428 -14.21 2.73 20.35
N GLY A 429 -15.06 2.28 19.42
CA GLY A 429 -16.48 2.04 19.72
C GLY A 429 -17.23 3.31 20.16
N LEU A 430 -16.76 4.48 19.76
CA LEU A 430 -17.35 5.76 20.14
C LEU A 430 -18.77 5.89 19.59
N ILE A 431 -19.71 6.30 20.43
CA ILE A 431 -21.11 6.61 20.08
C ILE A 431 -21.35 8.12 19.93
N ASP A 432 -20.53 8.95 20.59
CA ASP A 432 -20.63 10.41 20.55
C ASP A 432 -19.25 11.07 20.75
N ILE A 433 -19.07 12.28 20.22
CA ILE A 433 -17.83 13.05 20.32
C ILE A 433 -18.21 14.53 20.49
N ALA A 434 -17.65 15.18 21.52
CA ALA A 434 -17.86 16.61 21.74
C ALA A 434 -17.10 17.47 20.69
N PRO A 435 -17.55 18.70 20.40
CA PRO A 435 -16.89 19.59 19.44
C PRO A 435 -15.40 19.86 19.74
N PHE A 436 -14.60 19.97 18.68
CA PHE A 436 -13.18 20.33 18.80
C PHE A 436 -13.02 21.84 19.03
N GLU A 437 -12.94 22.30 20.27
CA GLU A 437 -12.89 23.74 20.59
C GLU A 437 -11.47 24.35 20.59
N CYS A 438 -10.42 23.54 20.80
CA CYS A 438 -9.08 24.04 21.12
C CYS A 438 -7.93 23.38 20.35
N THR A 439 -8.22 22.63 19.29
CA THR A 439 -7.23 21.98 18.41
C THR A 439 -7.48 22.29 16.92
N PRO A 440 -7.54 23.59 16.52
CA PRO A 440 -7.88 23.98 15.16
C PRO A 440 -6.81 23.62 14.12
N THR A 441 -5.64 23.16 14.56
CA THR A 441 -4.49 22.80 13.73
C THR A 441 -4.61 21.41 13.09
N ILE A 442 -5.55 20.58 13.53
CA ILE A 442 -5.72 19.22 13.02
C ILE A 442 -6.00 19.27 11.50
N THR A 443 -5.23 18.48 10.77
CA THR A 443 -5.29 18.30 9.31
C THR A 443 -5.73 16.89 8.91
N ASP A 444 -5.45 15.87 9.73
CA ASP A 444 -5.88 14.48 9.54
C ASP A 444 -6.62 14.00 10.79
N LEU A 445 -7.91 13.68 10.65
CA LEU A 445 -8.75 13.16 11.73
C LEU A 445 -9.33 11.81 11.33
N ARG A 446 -9.04 10.77 12.12
CA ARG A 446 -9.52 9.42 11.87
C ARG A 446 -10.48 8.97 12.96
N LEU A 447 -11.71 8.72 12.55
CA LEU A 447 -12.85 8.29 13.39
C LEU A 447 -13.46 6.99 12.87
N SER A 448 -12.71 6.23 12.08
CA SER A 448 -13.23 5.02 11.43
C SER A 448 -13.41 3.87 12.42
N TYR A 449 -14.29 2.90 12.11
CA TYR A 449 -14.55 1.73 12.96
C TYR A 449 -15.02 2.11 14.37
N ASN A 450 -15.94 3.07 14.46
CA ASN A 450 -16.62 3.44 15.69
C ASN A 450 -18.12 3.09 15.59
N ASN A 451 -18.92 3.53 16.55
CA ASN A 451 -20.35 3.27 16.63
C ASN A 451 -21.17 4.57 16.53
N LEU A 452 -20.65 5.56 15.78
CA LEU A 452 -21.30 6.86 15.64
C LEU A 452 -22.58 6.72 14.83
N THR A 453 -23.70 7.12 15.39
CA THR A 453 -25.03 7.10 14.72
C THR A 453 -25.41 8.46 14.15
N PHE A 454 -24.83 9.52 14.69
CA PHE A 454 -25.08 10.91 14.31
C PHE A 454 -23.79 11.74 14.49
N ILE A 455 -23.67 12.81 13.70
CA ILE A 455 -22.61 13.81 13.83
C ILE A 455 -23.27 15.17 14.06
N ALA A 456 -22.99 15.80 15.20
CA ALA A 456 -23.44 17.17 15.44
C ALA A 456 -22.86 18.12 14.40
N SER A 457 -23.66 19.08 13.91
CA SER A 457 -23.22 20.01 12.87
C SER A 457 -21.97 20.79 13.29
N SER A 458 -21.86 21.16 14.57
CA SER A 458 -20.73 21.90 15.13
C SER A 458 -19.46 21.11 15.39
N LEU A 459 -19.46 19.77 15.23
CA LEU A 459 -18.35 18.91 15.65
C LEU A 459 -17.02 19.34 15.02
N PHE A 460 -17.03 19.68 13.72
CA PHE A 460 -15.83 19.98 12.94
C PHE A 460 -15.61 21.47 12.66
N HIS A 461 -16.52 22.37 13.06
CA HIS A 461 -16.51 23.79 12.62
C HIS A 461 -15.20 24.54 12.93
N SER A 462 -14.51 24.18 14.01
CA SER A 462 -13.22 24.80 14.36
C SER A 462 -12.03 24.26 13.55
N LEU A 463 -12.17 23.08 12.92
CA LEU A 463 -11.10 22.37 12.23
C LEU A 463 -10.88 22.91 10.80
N THR A 464 -10.75 24.23 10.65
CA THR A 464 -10.60 24.91 9.35
C THR A 464 -9.36 24.48 8.56
N GLN A 465 -8.42 23.78 9.20
CA GLN A 465 -7.22 23.24 8.56
C GLN A 465 -7.37 21.80 8.09
N LEU A 466 -8.53 21.16 8.30
CA LEU A 466 -8.76 19.74 8.01
C LEU A 466 -8.62 19.46 6.51
N VAL A 467 -7.77 18.49 6.19
CA VAL A 467 -7.46 18.03 4.83
C VAL A 467 -8.03 16.62 4.60
N SER A 468 -8.03 15.80 5.64
CA SER A 468 -8.42 14.39 5.61
C SER A 468 -9.32 14.03 6.81
N LEU A 469 -10.46 13.38 6.51
CA LEU A 469 -11.44 12.95 7.51
C LEU A 469 -11.92 11.52 7.24
N GLY A 470 -11.60 10.58 8.13
CA GLY A 470 -12.06 9.19 8.02
C GLY A 470 -13.26 8.91 8.91
N LEU A 471 -14.43 8.61 8.33
CA LEU A 471 -15.68 8.26 9.02
C LEU A 471 -16.22 6.88 8.62
N SER A 472 -15.38 6.05 7.98
CA SER A 472 -15.77 4.72 7.53
C SER A 472 -16.19 3.79 8.66
N SER A 473 -17.00 2.77 8.35
CA SER A 473 -17.38 1.72 9.30
C SER A 473 -17.98 2.28 10.61
N ASN A 474 -18.93 3.20 10.48
CA ASN A 474 -19.75 3.73 11.57
C ASN A 474 -21.22 3.32 11.35
N GLN A 475 -22.15 3.91 12.10
CA GLN A 475 -23.59 3.65 12.00
C GLN A 475 -24.38 4.87 11.48
N LEU A 476 -23.72 5.75 10.73
CA LEU A 476 -24.33 6.98 10.25
C LEU A 476 -25.42 6.68 9.22
N SER A 477 -26.59 7.29 9.38
CA SER A 477 -27.73 7.18 8.45
C SER A 477 -28.27 8.53 7.98
N TYR A 478 -27.77 9.62 8.58
CA TYR A 478 -28.09 11.00 8.26
C TYR A 478 -26.91 11.92 8.57
N MET A 479 -26.72 12.97 7.76
CA MET A 479 -25.80 14.07 8.04
C MET A 479 -26.48 15.41 7.82
N ASP A 480 -26.22 16.33 8.74
CA ASP A 480 -26.71 17.70 8.64
C ASP A 480 -26.02 18.45 7.48
N PRO A 481 -26.74 19.27 6.70
CA PRO A 481 -26.13 20.03 5.60
C PRO A 481 -24.94 20.92 6.00
N ASP A 482 -24.89 21.36 7.26
CA ASP A 482 -23.85 22.24 7.79
C ASP A 482 -22.72 21.49 8.50
N THR A 483 -22.72 20.14 8.50
CA THR A 483 -21.67 19.31 9.16
C THR A 483 -20.25 19.66 8.70
N PHE A 484 -20.06 20.01 7.42
CA PHE A 484 -18.74 20.35 6.85
C PHE A 484 -18.54 21.84 6.60
N LEU A 485 -19.37 22.69 7.21
CA LEU A 485 -19.27 24.13 7.05
C LEU A 485 -17.89 24.65 7.50
N GLY A 486 -17.22 25.39 6.62
CA GLY A 486 -15.89 25.99 6.88
C GLY A 486 -14.69 25.07 6.63
N LEU A 487 -14.90 23.83 6.18
CA LEU A 487 -13.84 22.87 5.86
C LEU A 487 -13.29 23.05 4.42
N ASP A 488 -12.86 24.27 4.09
CA ASP A 488 -12.46 24.66 2.73
C ASP A 488 -11.19 23.94 2.22
N LYS A 489 -10.47 23.23 3.09
CA LYS A 489 -9.26 22.46 2.77
C LYS A 489 -9.50 20.95 2.66
N LEU A 490 -10.72 20.48 2.96
CA LEU A 490 -11.01 19.06 2.97
C LEU A 490 -10.99 18.51 1.54
N VAL A 491 -10.06 17.60 1.28
CA VAL A 491 -9.90 16.95 -0.03
C VAL A 491 -10.06 15.44 0.04
N SER A 492 -9.84 14.84 1.21
CA SER A 492 -9.98 13.41 1.45
C SER A 492 -11.06 13.19 2.52
N PHE A 493 -12.13 12.48 2.17
CA PHE A 493 -13.12 12.04 3.14
C PHE A 493 -13.62 10.64 2.81
N ASP A 494 -13.92 9.86 3.84
CA ASP A 494 -14.38 8.47 3.69
C ASP A 494 -15.61 8.21 4.56
N LEU A 495 -16.73 7.86 3.92
CA LEU A 495 -18.01 7.49 4.54
C LEU A 495 -18.40 6.04 4.20
N THR A 496 -17.45 5.22 3.79
CA THR A 496 -17.71 3.81 3.45
C THR A 496 -18.31 3.04 4.61
N LEU A 497 -19.09 2.00 4.30
CA LEU A 497 -19.60 1.06 5.29
C LEU A 497 -20.37 1.73 6.43
N ASN A 498 -21.22 2.71 6.09
CA ASN A 498 -22.20 3.31 7.00
C ASN A 498 -23.61 2.77 6.68
N ASN A 499 -24.65 3.38 7.26
CA ASN A 499 -26.04 2.93 7.13
C ASN A 499 -26.92 3.90 6.31
N PHE A 500 -26.33 4.62 5.35
CA PHE A 500 -27.09 5.51 4.48
C PHE A 500 -27.93 4.74 3.46
N THR A 501 -29.26 4.80 3.59
CA THR A 501 -30.20 4.22 2.61
C THR A 501 -30.76 5.24 1.61
N ASN A 502 -30.75 6.52 2.00
CA ASN A 502 -31.31 7.62 1.25
C ASN A 502 -30.24 8.69 0.96
N MET A 503 -29.94 8.90 -0.32
CA MET A 503 -28.96 9.90 -0.74
C MET A 503 -29.34 11.33 -0.34
N ALA A 504 -30.63 11.65 -0.20
CA ALA A 504 -31.08 12.96 0.26
C ALA A 504 -30.63 13.30 1.70
N HIS A 505 -30.29 12.28 2.51
CA HIS A 505 -29.80 12.46 3.88
C HIS A 505 -28.30 12.77 3.99
N VAL A 506 -27.58 12.76 2.87
CA VAL A 506 -26.11 12.89 2.84
C VAL A 506 -25.63 13.85 1.76
N ALA A 507 -26.26 13.85 0.59
CA ALA A 507 -25.90 14.73 -0.52
C ALA A 507 -25.83 16.24 -0.15
N PRO A 508 -26.75 16.80 0.68
CA PRO A 508 -26.66 18.21 1.06
C PRO A 508 -25.36 18.58 1.78
N ALA A 509 -24.88 17.73 2.68
CA ALA A 509 -23.61 17.95 3.40
C ALA A 509 -22.41 17.88 2.43
N LEU A 510 -22.45 16.94 1.49
CA LEU A 510 -21.39 16.72 0.51
C LEU A 510 -21.32 17.83 -0.56
N ALA A 511 -22.45 18.46 -0.88
CA ALA A 511 -22.53 19.52 -1.90
C ALA A 511 -21.70 20.76 -1.56
N ASN A 512 -21.46 20.98 -0.26
CA ASN A 512 -20.70 22.12 0.25
C ASN A 512 -19.18 21.90 0.22
N LEU A 513 -18.71 20.70 -0.13
CA LEU A 513 -17.28 20.40 -0.13
C LEU A 513 -16.55 21.04 -1.34
N PRO A 514 -15.33 21.57 -1.13
CA PRO A 514 -14.56 22.29 -2.15
C PRO A 514 -14.14 21.38 -3.32
N VAL A 515 -13.93 20.09 -3.06
CA VAL A 515 -13.62 19.07 -4.08
C VAL A 515 -14.40 17.80 -3.76
N PHE A 516 -15.33 17.40 -4.63
CA PHE A 516 -16.02 16.10 -4.55
C PHE A 516 -15.41 15.10 -5.55
N GLN A 517 -14.08 15.01 -5.57
CA GLN A 517 -13.36 14.12 -6.47
C GLN A 517 -11.94 13.76 -6.01
N VAL A 518 -11.79 13.15 -4.84
CA VAL A 518 -10.59 12.37 -4.50
C VAL A 518 -10.99 11.26 -3.54
N TYR A 519 -11.52 10.18 -4.09
CA TYR A 519 -11.48 8.78 -3.62
C TYR A 519 -12.65 8.09 -4.31
N PRO A 520 -12.41 7.16 -5.26
CA PRO A 520 -13.48 6.50 -5.99
C PRO A 520 -14.51 5.88 -5.04
N ASP A 521 -14.19 5.52 -3.81
CA ASP A 521 -15.05 4.64 -3.05
C ASP A 521 -15.62 5.26 -1.78
N SER A 522 -15.59 6.59 -1.56
CA SER A 522 -16.00 7.22 -0.28
C SER A 522 -17.43 6.91 0.19
N LEU A 523 -18.31 6.37 -0.66
CA LEU A 523 -19.68 5.98 -0.31
C LEU A 523 -19.94 4.47 -0.45
N TYR A 524 -18.91 3.68 -0.79
CA TYR A 524 -19.01 2.24 -0.97
C TYR A 524 -19.54 1.52 0.29
N GLY A 525 -20.30 0.45 0.08
CA GLY A 525 -20.83 -0.38 1.16
C GLY A 525 -21.95 0.27 1.98
N ASN A 526 -22.51 1.40 1.52
CA ASN A 526 -23.73 1.96 2.08
C ASN A 526 -24.98 1.37 1.39
N PRO A 527 -26.07 1.08 2.13
CA PRO A 527 -27.26 0.43 1.59
C PRO A 527 -28.20 1.38 0.81
N PHE A 528 -27.68 2.24 -0.06
CA PHE A 528 -28.49 3.13 -0.90
C PHE A 528 -29.42 2.32 -1.81
N VAL A 529 -30.71 2.67 -1.85
CA VAL A 529 -31.73 1.91 -2.61
C VAL A 529 -32.20 2.65 -3.87
N TYR A 530 -32.33 3.97 -3.80
CA TYR A 530 -32.98 4.80 -4.81
C TYR A 530 -32.18 6.07 -5.10
N LEU A 531 -32.07 6.40 -6.39
CA LEU A 531 -31.56 7.68 -6.87
C LEU A 531 -32.61 8.34 -7.79
N GLY A 532 -32.98 9.57 -7.47
CA GLY A 532 -33.87 10.42 -8.27
C GLY A 532 -33.48 11.89 -8.20
N PRO A 533 -34.17 12.81 -8.89
CA PRO A 533 -33.93 14.24 -8.75
C PRO A 533 -33.99 14.73 -7.30
N GLU A 534 -34.88 14.14 -6.49
CA GLU A 534 -35.05 14.45 -5.07
C GLU A 534 -33.90 13.96 -4.18
N SER A 535 -33.07 13.04 -4.67
CA SER A 535 -31.87 12.57 -3.97
C SER A 535 -30.79 13.65 -3.88
N PHE A 536 -30.85 14.66 -4.76
CA PHE A 536 -29.86 15.74 -4.85
C PHE A 536 -30.55 17.11 -4.78
N PRO A 537 -31.13 17.47 -3.62
CA PRO A 537 -31.86 18.74 -3.47
C PRO A 537 -30.92 19.97 -3.58
N THR A 538 -29.62 19.78 -3.35
CA THR A 538 -28.58 20.79 -3.51
C THR A 538 -27.66 20.43 -4.69
N PRO A 539 -27.36 21.36 -5.61
CA PRO A 539 -26.47 21.09 -6.74
C PRO A 539 -25.03 20.73 -6.31
N MET A 540 -24.55 19.58 -6.77
CA MET A 540 -23.20 19.05 -6.56
C MET A 540 -22.20 19.64 -7.57
N LYS A 541 -21.98 20.97 -7.52
CA LYS A 541 -21.23 21.72 -8.56
C LYS A 541 -19.76 21.29 -8.71
N ASN A 542 -19.15 20.85 -7.61
CA ASN A 542 -17.75 20.43 -7.56
C ASN A 542 -17.55 18.93 -7.84
N ALA A 543 -18.65 18.19 -8.05
CA ALA A 543 -18.59 16.77 -8.38
C ALA A 543 -18.22 16.58 -9.85
N THR A 544 -17.15 15.82 -10.05
CA THR A 544 -16.59 15.48 -11.36
C THR A 544 -16.63 13.96 -11.59
N GLY A 545 -16.73 13.15 -10.52
CA GLY A 545 -17.09 11.74 -10.58
C GLY A 545 -18.16 11.38 -9.53
N PHE A 546 -19.00 10.40 -9.84
CA PHE A 546 -19.99 9.85 -8.93
C PHE A 546 -19.84 8.32 -8.94
N ASN A 547 -19.53 7.73 -7.79
CA ASN A 547 -19.27 6.30 -7.68
C ASN A 547 -19.94 5.73 -6.42
N ILE A 548 -20.78 4.73 -6.62
CA ILE A 548 -21.40 3.92 -5.55
C ILE A 548 -21.34 2.45 -6.00
N PRO A 549 -20.17 1.79 -5.85
CA PRO A 549 -20.05 0.37 -6.15
C PRO A 549 -20.61 -0.48 -5.01
N SER A 550 -21.04 -1.70 -5.31
CA SER A 550 -21.49 -2.71 -4.33
C SER A 550 -22.55 -2.17 -3.37
N GLY A 551 -23.52 -1.45 -3.94
CA GLY A 551 -24.64 -0.87 -3.21
C GLY A 551 -25.90 -1.73 -3.30
N HIS A 552 -27.03 -1.16 -2.92
CA HIS A 552 -28.35 -1.80 -3.01
C HIS A 552 -29.28 -1.04 -3.97
N ILE A 553 -28.71 -0.28 -4.92
CA ILE A 553 -29.48 0.62 -5.76
C ILE A 553 -30.29 -0.21 -6.76
N ARG A 554 -31.61 -0.14 -6.64
CA ARG A 554 -32.56 -0.84 -7.52
C ARG A 554 -33.13 0.06 -8.60
N VAL A 555 -33.22 1.36 -8.32
CA VAL A 555 -33.86 2.35 -9.20
C VAL A 555 -33.01 3.61 -9.33
N VAL A 556 -32.79 4.01 -10.58
CA VAL A 556 -32.29 5.34 -10.96
C VAL A 556 -33.34 5.99 -11.86
N ASP A 557 -34.00 7.03 -11.34
CA ASP A 557 -35.16 7.66 -11.99
C ASP A 557 -34.72 8.66 -13.09
N GLU A 558 -35.66 9.05 -13.93
CA GLU A 558 -35.40 10.07 -14.95
C GLU A 558 -34.96 11.41 -14.33
N GLY A 559 -33.98 12.06 -14.96
CA GLY A 559 -33.48 13.35 -14.49
C GLY A 559 -32.62 13.31 -13.22
N THR A 560 -32.30 12.12 -12.69
CA THR A 560 -31.39 11.95 -11.54
C THR A 560 -30.09 12.73 -11.72
N PHE A 561 -29.41 12.50 -12.85
CA PHE A 561 -28.20 13.24 -13.21
C PHE A 561 -28.53 14.28 -14.27
N SER A 562 -28.68 15.53 -13.84
CA SER A 562 -29.03 16.66 -14.70
C SER A 562 -27.90 17.69 -14.77
N ALA A 563 -27.87 18.50 -15.83
CA ALA A 563 -26.93 19.63 -15.93
C ALA A 563 -27.08 20.66 -14.78
N THR A 564 -28.27 20.74 -14.16
CA THR A 564 -28.52 21.63 -13.02
C THR A 564 -27.89 21.09 -11.73
N SER A 565 -27.99 19.79 -11.48
CA SER A 565 -27.44 19.18 -10.27
C SER A 565 -25.96 18.83 -10.40
N PHE A 566 -25.50 18.48 -11.62
CA PHE A 566 -24.17 17.95 -11.91
C PHE A 566 -23.55 18.58 -13.18
N PRO A 567 -23.20 19.87 -13.17
CA PRO A 567 -22.70 20.58 -14.36
C PRO A 567 -21.30 20.12 -14.82
N ASN A 568 -20.52 19.47 -13.95
CA ASN A 568 -19.12 19.11 -14.18
C ASN A 568 -18.85 17.60 -14.19
N LEU A 569 -19.89 16.77 -14.05
CA LEU A 569 -19.74 15.33 -13.90
C LEU A 569 -19.27 14.67 -15.20
N THR A 570 -18.13 13.97 -15.14
CA THR A 570 -17.53 13.26 -16.28
C THR A 570 -17.67 11.75 -16.17
N ARG A 571 -17.80 11.23 -14.94
CA ARG A 571 -17.91 9.79 -14.69
C ARG A 571 -19.09 9.45 -13.77
N VAL A 572 -19.88 8.46 -14.18
CA VAL A 572 -20.90 7.80 -13.35
C VAL A 572 -20.56 6.32 -13.25
N GLN A 573 -20.38 5.81 -12.02
CA GLN A 573 -20.08 4.42 -11.73
C GLN A 573 -21.09 3.86 -10.72
N LEU A 574 -21.85 2.86 -11.16
CA LEU A 574 -22.88 2.16 -10.37
C LEU A 574 -22.71 0.64 -10.49
N THR A 575 -21.45 0.19 -10.47
CA THR A 575 -21.08 -1.22 -10.57
C THR A 575 -21.65 -2.03 -9.40
N ASP A 576 -21.94 -3.32 -9.63
CA ASP A 576 -22.33 -4.26 -8.56
C ASP A 576 -23.55 -3.75 -7.77
N ASN A 577 -24.59 -3.35 -8.49
CA ASN A 577 -25.88 -3.00 -7.91
C ASN A 577 -26.98 -3.91 -8.50
N PRO A 578 -28.12 -4.08 -7.83
CA PRO A 578 -29.23 -4.87 -8.36
C PRO A 578 -30.06 -4.12 -9.43
N LEU A 579 -29.46 -3.26 -10.27
CA LEU A 579 -30.20 -2.53 -11.31
C LEU A 579 -30.72 -3.48 -12.39
N ARG A 580 -32.04 -3.46 -12.59
CA ARG A 580 -32.68 -4.20 -13.69
C ARG A 580 -32.85 -3.39 -14.96
N PHE A 581 -32.97 -2.08 -14.85
CA PHE A 581 -33.01 -1.16 -15.99
C PHE A 581 -32.42 0.21 -15.60
N LEU A 582 -32.04 0.99 -16.61
CA LEU A 582 -31.61 2.39 -16.45
C LEU A 582 -32.17 3.18 -17.65
N PRO A 583 -33.07 4.16 -17.44
CA PRO A 583 -33.57 4.97 -18.54
C PRO A 583 -32.46 5.90 -19.08
N ALA A 584 -32.44 6.14 -20.40
CA ALA A 584 -31.47 7.07 -20.99
C ALA A 584 -31.58 8.48 -20.37
N SER A 585 -32.80 8.92 -20.04
CA SER A 585 -33.09 10.22 -19.42
C SER A 585 -32.49 10.42 -18.03
N ALA A 586 -31.94 9.37 -17.40
CA ALA A 586 -31.19 9.50 -16.16
C ALA A 586 -29.80 10.13 -16.39
N VAL A 587 -29.20 9.97 -17.58
CA VAL A 587 -27.80 10.34 -17.88
C VAL A 587 -27.61 11.13 -19.19
N ASP A 588 -28.60 11.14 -20.09
CA ASP A 588 -28.49 11.73 -21.43
C ASP A 588 -28.29 13.25 -21.47
N LYS A 589 -28.64 13.94 -20.37
CA LYS A 589 -28.52 15.39 -20.20
C LYS A 589 -27.26 15.83 -19.47
N LEU A 590 -26.33 14.93 -19.20
CA LEU A 590 -25.05 15.28 -18.59
C LEU A 590 -24.10 15.90 -19.63
N PRO A 591 -23.68 17.16 -19.45
CA PRO A 591 -22.99 17.90 -20.49
C PRO A 591 -21.52 17.47 -20.73
N LYS A 592 -20.91 16.77 -19.76
CA LYS A 592 -19.49 16.40 -19.79
C LYS A 592 -19.24 14.91 -19.57
N LEU A 593 -20.28 14.07 -19.62
CA LEU A 593 -20.15 12.63 -19.36
C LEU A 593 -19.27 11.97 -20.43
N THR A 594 -18.18 11.34 -19.99
CA THR A 594 -17.25 10.58 -20.82
C THR A 594 -17.17 9.11 -20.42
N ASP A 595 -17.52 8.79 -19.18
CA ASP A 595 -17.37 7.46 -18.61
C ASP A 595 -18.66 7.04 -17.89
N LEU A 596 -19.29 5.99 -18.38
CA LEU A 596 -20.42 5.34 -17.74
C LEU A 596 -20.04 3.89 -17.43
N VAL A 597 -20.03 3.52 -16.15
CA VAL A 597 -19.52 2.23 -15.67
C VAL A 597 -20.63 1.51 -14.91
N LEU A 598 -21.13 0.41 -15.49
CA LEU A 598 -22.37 -0.26 -15.06
C LEU A 598 -22.27 -1.80 -15.02
N PHE A 599 -21.06 -2.35 -15.03
CA PHE A 599 -20.89 -3.81 -15.02
C PHE A 599 -21.38 -4.43 -13.69
N ASP A 600 -21.52 -5.76 -13.67
CA ASP A 600 -22.01 -6.54 -12.52
C ASP A 600 -23.40 -6.14 -11.98
N ASN A 601 -24.26 -5.62 -12.85
CA ASN A 601 -25.68 -5.38 -12.56
C ASN A 601 -26.57 -6.50 -13.12
N THR A 602 -27.83 -6.57 -12.65
CA THR A 602 -28.79 -7.61 -13.06
C THR A 602 -29.75 -7.17 -14.18
N PHE A 603 -29.20 -6.50 -15.20
CA PHE A 603 -29.98 -5.89 -16.28
C PHE A 603 -30.88 -6.88 -17.03
N LYS A 604 -32.16 -6.51 -17.14
CA LYS A 604 -33.18 -7.19 -17.96
C LYS A 604 -33.25 -6.51 -19.32
N CYS A 605 -32.67 -7.14 -20.33
CA CYS A 605 -32.63 -6.65 -21.70
C CYS A 605 -33.97 -6.86 -22.42
N ASP A 606 -34.94 -6.04 -22.03
CA ASP A 606 -36.27 -5.93 -22.62
C ASP A 606 -36.51 -4.50 -23.13
N CYS A 607 -37.79 -4.13 -23.33
CA CYS A 607 -38.15 -2.80 -23.81
C CYS A 607 -37.69 -1.65 -22.89
N GLN A 608 -37.45 -1.90 -21.59
CA GLN A 608 -37.02 -0.87 -20.63
C GLN A 608 -35.62 -0.33 -20.95
N LEU A 609 -34.73 -1.19 -21.46
CA LEU A 609 -33.37 -0.81 -21.84
C LEU A 609 -33.25 -0.30 -23.28
N LYS A 610 -34.35 -0.32 -24.06
CA LYS A 610 -34.34 0.10 -25.47
C LYS A 610 -33.91 1.55 -25.66
N GLY A 611 -34.35 2.45 -24.77
CA GLY A 611 -33.95 3.86 -24.79
C GLY A 611 -32.44 4.02 -24.57
N LEU A 612 -31.90 3.37 -23.54
CA LEU A 612 -30.47 3.41 -23.22
C LEU A 612 -29.62 2.79 -24.32
N ALA A 613 -30.04 1.64 -24.88
CA ALA A 613 -29.36 0.99 -25.99
C ALA A 613 -29.34 1.84 -27.27
N THR A 614 -30.37 2.68 -27.47
CA THR A 614 -30.41 3.64 -28.58
C THR A 614 -29.41 4.76 -28.31
N TRP A 615 -29.49 5.38 -27.14
CA TRP A 615 -28.61 6.48 -26.74
C TRP A 615 -27.13 6.09 -26.74
N LEU A 616 -26.76 4.91 -26.23
CA LEU A 616 -25.35 4.45 -26.22
C LEU A 616 -24.74 4.35 -27.62
N ARG A 617 -25.54 4.00 -28.64
CA ARG A 617 -25.08 3.92 -30.03
C ARG A 617 -24.90 5.30 -30.69
N GLU A 618 -25.56 6.32 -30.15
CA GLU A 618 -25.59 7.67 -30.68
C GLU A 618 -24.69 8.63 -29.91
N SER A 619 -24.40 8.37 -28.64
CA SER A 619 -23.73 9.30 -27.72
C SER A 619 -22.23 9.48 -27.98
N GLY A 620 -21.58 8.54 -28.68
CA GLY A 620 -20.14 8.58 -28.94
C GLY A 620 -19.26 8.33 -27.70
N ILE A 621 -19.86 7.92 -26.58
CA ILE A 621 -19.13 7.48 -25.38
C ILE A 621 -18.39 6.17 -25.70
N PRO A 622 -17.15 5.96 -25.21
CA PRO A 622 -16.44 4.68 -25.38
C PRO A 622 -17.30 3.50 -24.92
N ARG A 623 -17.07 2.32 -25.52
CA ARG A 623 -17.89 1.12 -25.27
C ARG A 623 -18.08 0.87 -23.77
N VAL A 624 -19.29 1.11 -23.28
CA VAL A 624 -19.73 0.82 -21.91
C VAL A 624 -19.97 -0.67 -21.77
N PHE A 625 -19.28 -1.32 -20.84
CA PHE A 625 -19.49 -2.73 -20.52
C PHE A 625 -20.80 -2.89 -19.73
N LEU A 626 -21.88 -3.20 -20.44
CA LEU A 626 -23.20 -3.50 -19.88
C LEU A 626 -23.70 -4.82 -20.49
N THR A 627 -23.72 -5.87 -19.68
CA THR A 627 -24.14 -7.21 -20.11
C THR A 627 -25.55 -7.54 -19.65
N CYS A 628 -26.33 -8.15 -20.53
CA CYS A 628 -27.66 -8.65 -20.21
C CYS A 628 -27.58 -9.82 -19.21
N ALA A 629 -28.30 -9.73 -18.09
CA ALA A 629 -28.48 -10.85 -17.16
C ALA A 629 -29.67 -11.73 -17.57
N SER A 630 -30.72 -11.10 -18.13
CA SER A 630 -31.93 -11.75 -18.63
C SER A 630 -32.45 -11.01 -19.88
N PRO A 631 -33.34 -11.60 -20.70
CA PRO A 631 -33.80 -13.00 -20.68
C PRO A 631 -32.68 -14.00 -21.05
N PRO A 632 -32.88 -15.33 -20.85
CA PRO A 632 -31.87 -16.35 -21.17
C PRO A 632 -31.33 -16.30 -22.62
N SER A 633 -32.15 -15.87 -23.59
CA SER A 633 -31.75 -15.73 -25.00
C SER A 633 -30.74 -14.61 -25.26
N LEU A 634 -30.67 -13.63 -24.37
CA LEU A 634 -29.77 -12.47 -24.46
C LEU A 634 -28.68 -12.48 -23.40
N ARG A 635 -28.71 -13.42 -22.45
CA ARG A 635 -27.78 -13.49 -21.32
C ARG A 635 -26.32 -13.47 -21.78
N GLY A 636 -25.51 -12.62 -21.15
CA GLY A 636 -24.08 -12.44 -21.42
C GLY A 636 -23.77 -11.59 -22.66
N LYS A 637 -24.78 -11.18 -23.44
CA LYS A 637 -24.57 -10.25 -24.56
C LYS A 637 -24.39 -8.82 -24.04
N ASP A 638 -23.50 -8.07 -24.68
CA ASP A 638 -23.38 -6.62 -24.49
C ASP A 638 -24.61 -5.93 -25.10
N LEU A 639 -25.23 -5.03 -24.35
CA LEU A 639 -26.45 -4.32 -24.76
C LEU A 639 -26.29 -3.56 -26.09
N GLN A 640 -25.09 -3.03 -26.38
CA GLN A 640 -24.84 -2.33 -27.64
C GLN A 640 -24.89 -3.27 -28.86
N ASP A 641 -24.59 -4.55 -28.65
CA ASP A 641 -24.61 -5.60 -29.67
C ASP A 641 -26.00 -6.25 -29.85
N VAL A 642 -26.94 -6.02 -28.92
CA VAL A 642 -28.32 -6.58 -29.00
C VAL A 642 -29.20 -5.77 -29.95
N PRO A 643 -29.77 -6.36 -31.02
CA PRO A 643 -30.67 -5.64 -31.93
C PRO A 643 -31.84 -4.96 -31.20
N LEU A 644 -32.14 -3.69 -31.54
CA LEU A 644 -33.24 -2.93 -30.91
C LEU A 644 -34.63 -3.57 -31.06
N ALA A 645 -34.79 -4.46 -32.06
CA ALA A 645 -36.02 -5.22 -32.29
C ALA A 645 -36.19 -6.40 -31.31
N ASP A 646 -35.09 -6.88 -30.70
CA ASP A 646 -35.10 -7.99 -29.74
C ASP A 646 -35.35 -7.50 -28.30
N LEU A 647 -35.25 -6.17 -28.07
CA LEU A 647 -35.56 -5.52 -26.81
C LEU A 647 -37.08 -5.28 -26.69
N THR A 648 -37.82 -6.34 -26.40
CA THR A 648 -39.28 -6.35 -26.29
C THR A 648 -39.74 -6.77 -24.90
N CYS A 649 -40.84 -6.19 -24.41
CA CYS A 649 -41.50 -6.63 -23.19
C CYS A 649 -42.63 -7.61 -23.50
N ASP A 650 -42.81 -8.62 -22.65
CA ASP A 650 -43.85 -9.63 -22.79
C ASP A 650 -45.18 -9.13 -22.20
N CYS A 651 -45.87 -8.24 -22.94
CA CYS A 651 -47.23 -7.84 -22.60
C CYS A 651 -48.02 -7.24 -23.77
N GLN A 652 -49.34 -7.24 -23.61
CA GLN A 652 -50.27 -6.70 -24.61
C GLN A 652 -50.26 -5.17 -24.68
N ARG A 653 -49.98 -4.49 -23.57
CA ARG A 653 -49.92 -3.04 -23.48
C ARG A 653 -48.91 -2.63 -22.42
N GLU A 654 -48.03 -1.71 -22.79
CA GLU A 654 -47.10 -1.09 -21.86
C GLU A 654 -47.79 0.07 -21.14
N GLU A 655 -47.66 0.10 -19.82
CA GLU A 655 -48.33 1.03 -18.93
C GLU A 655 -47.46 1.34 -17.70
N ALA A 656 -47.64 2.55 -17.16
CA ALA A 656 -47.04 2.93 -15.89
C ALA A 656 -47.55 2.02 -14.76
N PRO A 657 -46.77 1.83 -13.69
CA PRO A 657 -47.20 1.00 -12.58
C PRO A 657 -48.44 1.57 -11.90
N SER A 658 -49.22 0.71 -11.25
CA SER A 658 -50.28 1.09 -10.33
C SER A 658 -50.18 0.29 -9.05
N ILE A 659 -50.49 0.95 -7.93
CA ILE A 659 -50.32 0.41 -6.58
C ILE A 659 -51.69 0.28 -5.90
N ASP A 660 -51.95 -0.91 -5.36
CA ASP A 660 -53.09 -1.22 -4.52
C ASP A 660 -52.64 -1.54 -3.08
N THR A 661 -53.02 -0.68 -2.14
CA THR A 661 -52.69 -0.78 -0.71
C THR A 661 -53.88 -1.28 0.14
N ARG A 662 -54.94 -1.80 -0.50
CA ARG A 662 -56.11 -2.28 0.25
C ARG A 662 -55.75 -3.46 1.14
N GLY A 663 -56.20 -3.37 2.39
CA GLY A 663 -55.97 -4.40 3.40
C GLY A 663 -54.60 -4.32 4.07
N SER A 664 -53.93 -3.16 4.00
CA SER A 664 -52.87 -2.77 4.94
C SER A 664 -53.45 -2.50 6.32
N ASP A 665 -52.69 -2.82 7.36
CA ASP A 665 -53.00 -2.41 8.72
C ASP A 665 -52.85 -0.90 8.86
N THR A 666 -53.85 -0.24 9.44
CA THR A 666 -53.80 1.21 9.72
C THR A 666 -53.52 1.50 11.20
N SER A 667 -53.72 0.51 12.07
CA SER A 667 -53.40 0.61 13.49
C SER A 667 -53.11 -0.76 14.07
N VAL A 668 -52.11 -0.84 14.95
CA VAL A 668 -51.71 -2.03 15.70
C VAL A 668 -51.37 -1.66 17.14
N HIS A 669 -51.37 -2.63 18.05
CA HIS A 669 -50.85 -2.42 19.39
C HIS A 669 -49.33 -2.65 19.44
N GLU A 670 -48.67 -1.99 20.39
CA GLU A 670 -47.23 -2.20 20.63
C GLU A 670 -46.89 -3.70 20.79
N GLY A 671 -45.78 -4.13 20.19
CA GLY A 671 -45.33 -5.52 20.14
C GLY A 671 -46.02 -6.39 19.07
N GLN A 672 -47.13 -5.94 18.45
CA GLN A 672 -47.76 -6.68 17.36
C GLN A 672 -47.01 -6.51 16.03
N THR A 673 -47.25 -7.41 15.09
CA THR A 673 -46.73 -7.29 13.72
C THR A 673 -47.71 -6.46 12.88
N ALA A 674 -47.23 -5.41 12.23
CA ALA A 674 -47.99 -4.63 11.24
C ALA A 674 -47.66 -5.09 9.81
N THR A 675 -48.69 -5.24 8.99
CA THR A 675 -48.58 -5.65 7.58
C THR A 675 -49.07 -4.52 6.66
N LEU A 676 -48.14 -3.87 5.96
CA LEU A 676 -48.43 -2.79 5.01
C LEU A 676 -48.34 -3.32 3.58
N LYS A 677 -49.51 -3.55 2.97
CA LYS A 677 -49.60 -4.11 1.62
C LYS A 677 -49.30 -3.05 0.57
N CYS A 678 -48.52 -3.45 -0.43
CA CYS A 678 -48.32 -2.68 -1.65
C CYS A 678 -48.30 -3.63 -2.85
N LYS A 679 -49.50 -3.97 -3.34
CA LYS A 679 -49.62 -4.82 -4.53
C LYS A 679 -49.39 -3.97 -5.77
N ILE A 680 -48.34 -4.29 -6.50
CA ILE A 680 -47.93 -3.56 -7.70
C ILE A 680 -48.42 -4.30 -8.94
N SER A 681 -48.87 -3.53 -9.93
CA SER A 681 -49.25 -4.03 -11.25
C SER A 681 -48.80 -3.05 -12.31
N GLY A 682 -48.68 -3.51 -13.55
CA GLY A 682 -48.20 -2.74 -14.69
C GLY A 682 -47.29 -3.59 -15.56
N CYS A 683 -47.14 -3.20 -16.82
CA CYS A 683 -46.17 -3.82 -17.70
C CYS A 683 -45.31 -2.75 -18.39
N PRO A 684 -43.98 -2.91 -18.41
CA PRO A 684 -43.18 -3.98 -17.80
C PRO A 684 -43.20 -3.93 -16.27
N GLU A 685 -42.74 -5.03 -15.68
CA GLU A 685 -42.55 -5.19 -14.24
C GLU A 685 -41.77 -3.99 -13.67
N ALA A 686 -42.31 -3.41 -12.61
CA ALA A 686 -41.74 -2.25 -11.94
C ALA A 686 -40.85 -2.69 -10.77
N GLU A 687 -39.74 -1.97 -10.59
CA GLU A 687 -38.97 -2.02 -9.36
C GLU A 687 -39.69 -1.20 -8.28
N PHE A 688 -39.54 -1.59 -7.02
CA PHE A 688 -40.25 -0.94 -5.92
C PHE A 688 -39.43 -0.88 -4.64
N PHE A 689 -39.84 0.04 -3.78
CA PHE A 689 -39.24 0.26 -2.47
C PHE A 689 -40.24 1.00 -1.56
N TRP A 690 -39.94 1.00 -0.27
CA TRP A 690 -40.67 1.72 0.76
C TRP A 690 -39.81 2.85 1.33
N THR A 691 -40.42 3.99 1.60
CA THR A 691 -39.84 5.06 2.42
C THR A 691 -40.52 5.06 3.78
N THR A 692 -39.74 4.99 4.85
CA THR A 692 -40.22 5.03 6.24
C THR A 692 -40.59 6.46 6.65
N PRO A 693 -41.31 6.66 7.77
CA PRO A 693 -41.58 8.00 8.30
C PRO A 693 -40.32 8.82 8.62
N THR A 694 -39.20 8.15 8.92
CA THR A 694 -37.89 8.78 9.16
C THR A 694 -37.12 9.10 7.88
N GLY A 695 -37.67 8.76 6.70
CA GLY A 695 -37.04 9.00 5.40
C GLY A 695 -36.04 7.93 4.95
N ALA A 696 -35.84 6.86 5.73
CA ALA A 696 -35.04 5.71 5.31
C ALA A 696 -35.73 4.97 4.15
N ILE A 697 -34.96 4.42 3.23
CA ILE A 697 -35.48 3.71 2.06
C ILE A 697 -35.16 2.22 2.19
N LEU A 698 -36.19 1.38 2.11
CA LEU A 698 -36.13 -0.06 2.27
C LEU A 698 -36.59 -0.75 0.98
N ALA A 699 -35.88 -1.79 0.58
CA ALA A 699 -36.29 -2.69 -0.49
C ALA A 699 -36.10 -4.15 -0.03
N VAL A 700 -36.46 -5.07 -0.92
CA VAL A 700 -36.19 -6.50 -0.71
C VAL A 700 -34.69 -6.67 -0.43
N ASP A 701 -34.36 -7.50 0.56
CA ASP A 701 -32.99 -7.76 1.01
C ASP A 701 -32.22 -6.54 1.58
N SER A 702 -32.88 -5.44 1.95
CA SER A 702 -32.22 -4.29 2.59
C SER A 702 -31.68 -4.58 4.00
N GLY A 703 -31.99 -5.73 4.60
CA GLY A 703 -31.39 -6.17 5.87
C GLY A 703 -31.70 -5.31 7.10
N PHE A 704 -32.79 -4.54 7.08
CA PHE A 704 -33.16 -3.67 8.20
C PHE A 704 -33.69 -4.46 9.40
N PRO A 705 -33.29 -4.13 10.64
CA PRO A 705 -33.85 -4.78 11.83
C PRO A 705 -35.36 -4.50 11.95
N ARG A 706 -36.15 -5.54 12.25
CA ARG A 706 -37.62 -5.53 12.44
C ARG A 706 -38.49 -5.18 11.22
N MET A 707 -37.94 -4.59 10.16
CA MET A 707 -38.67 -4.17 8.97
C MET A 707 -38.20 -4.95 7.74
N GLU A 708 -39.09 -5.76 7.17
CA GLU A 708 -38.78 -6.61 6.01
C GLU A 708 -39.72 -6.29 4.86
N VAL A 709 -39.16 -6.07 3.66
CA VAL A 709 -39.92 -5.91 2.42
C VAL A 709 -39.94 -7.24 1.69
N LEU A 710 -41.14 -7.81 1.50
CA LEU A 710 -41.34 -9.07 0.79
C LEU A 710 -41.36 -8.86 -0.73
N ASP A 711 -41.05 -9.91 -1.50
CA ASP A 711 -41.18 -9.94 -2.97
C ASP A 711 -42.57 -9.54 -3.49
N SER A 712 -43.60 -9.72 -2.65
CA SER A 712 -44.97 -9.31 -2.96
C SER A 712 -45.20 -7.79 -2.97
N GLY A 713 -44.20 -7.01 -2.55
CA GLY A 713 -44.30 -5.57 -2.29
C GLY A 713 -44.75 -5.23 -0.86
N THR A 714 -45.19 -6.20 -0.07
CA THR A 714 -45.67 -5.97 1.30
C THR A 714 -44.51 -5.69 2.25
N LEU A 715 -44.61 -4.61 3.04
CA LEU A 715 -43.72 -4.31 4.15
C LEU A 715 -44.29 -4.91 5.45
N VAL A 716 -43.47 -5.67 6.15
CA VAL A 716 -43.81 -6.28 7.45
C VAL A 716 -42.96 -5.62 8.52
N VAL A 717 -43.61 -5.04 9.53
CA VAL A 717 -42.97 -4.46 10.72
C VAL A 717 -43.25 -5.38 11.90
N THR A 718 -42.22 -6.11 12.35
CA THR A 718 -42.32 -6.99 13.51
C THR A 718 -42.08 -6.22 14.82
N GLU A 719 -42.73 -6.65 15.91
CA GLU A 719 -42.59 -6.05 17.24
C GLU A 719 -42.85 -4.52 17.27
N SER A 720 -43.90 -4.04 16.58
CA SER A 720 -44.16 -2.60 16.37
C SER A 720 -44.03 -1.75 17.64
N ARG A 721 -43.41 -0.57 17.53
CA ARG A 721 -43.17 0.40 18.62
C ARG A 721 -43.88 1.71 18.32
N GLU A 722 -44.08 2.55 19.33
CA GLU A 722 -44.69 3.87 19.15
C GLU A 722 -43.94 4.73 18.11
N GLU A 723 -42.60 4.62 18.08
CA GLU A 723 -41.71 5.28 17.10
C GLU A 723 -41.94 4.85 15.64
N ASP A 724 -42.57 3.70 15.40
CA ASP A 724 -42.91 3.23 14.05
C ASP A 724 -44.17 3.93 13.49
N THR A 725 -44.88 4.72 14.31
CA THR A 725 -46.05 5.48 13.89
C THR A 725 -45.67 6.53 12.86
N GLY A 726 -46.43 6.56 11.75
CA GLY A 726 -46.23 7.57 10.73
C GLY A 726 -46.79 7.17 9.38
N VAL A 727 -46.37 7.89 8.34
CA VAL A 727 -46.76 7.62 6.97
C VAL A 727 -45.64 6.89 6.25
N TYR A 728 -45.91 5.66 5.83
CA TYR A 728 -45.02 4.88 4.97
C TYR A 728 -45.40 5.12 3.52
N ILE A 729 -44.42 5.18 2.63
CA ILE A 729 -44.65 5.47 1.21
C ILE A 729 -44.17 4.29 0.38
N CYS A 730 -45.07 3.60 -0.31
CA CYS A 730 -44.69 2.62 -1.32
C CYS A 730 -44.53 3.31 -2.67
N THR A 731 -43.38 3.10 -3.30
CA THR A 731 -43.06 3.65 -4.62
C THR A 731 -42.75 2.50 -5.59
N ALA A 732 -43.31 2.57 -6.78
CA ALA A 732 -43.03 1.63 -7.88
C ALA A 732 -42.67 2.40 -9.15
N VAL A 733 -41.61 1.96 -9.84
CA VAL A 733 -41.03 2.63 -11.01
C VAL A 733 -40.76 1.63 -12.13
N ASN A 734 -41.24 1.94 -13.32
CA ASN A 734 -40.79 1.32 -14.57
C ASN A 734 -40.52 2.42 -15.59
N TYR A 735 -40.02 2.07 -16.78
CA TYR A 735 -39.70 3.08 -17.80
C TYR A 735 -40.91 3.87 -18.34
N ARG A 736 -42.15 3.46 -18.04
CA ARG A 736 -43.39 4.17 -18.42
C ARG A 736 -43.85 5.18 -17.37
N GLY A 737 -43.35 5.10 -16.13
CA GLY A 737 -43.62 6.10 -15.11
C GLY A 737 -43.44 5.58 -13.68
N LYS A 738 -43.84 6.44 -12.74
CA LYS A 738 -43.73 6.24 -11.29
C LYS A 738 -45.11 6.30 -10.63
N ALA A 739 -45.39 5.37 -9.73
CA ALA A 739 -46.57 5.36 -8.88
C ALA A 739 -46.16 5.43 -7.41
N ILE A 740 -46.91 6.21 -6.63
CA ILE A 740 -46.64 6.45 -5.22
C ILE A 740 -47.94 6.30 -4.43
N LYS A 741 -47.89 5.58 -3.31
CA LYS A 741 -49.01 5.46 -2.36
C LYS A 741 -48.54 5.56 -0.92
N GLU A 742 -49.20 6.45 -0.18
CA GLU A 742 -49.07 6.59 1.26
C GLU A 742 -49.91 5.54 1.99
N VAL A 743 -49.33 4.97 3.05
CA VAL A 743 -49.95 4.01 3.94
C VAL A 743 -49.69 4.46 5.38
N PRO A 744 -50.68 5.08 6.05
CA PRO A 744 -50.52 5.49 7.44
C PRO A 744 -50.59 4.28 8.38
N LEU A 745 -49.75 4.27 9.41
CA LEU A 745 -49.75 3.30 10.49
C LEU A 745 -49.73 4.03 11.83
N VAL A 746 -50.60 3.64 12.75
CA VAL A 746 -50.63 4.14 14.14
C VAL A 746 -50.40 2.99 15.11
N VAL A 747 -49.31 3.06 15.87
CA VAL A 747 -49.02 2.09 16.93
C VAL A 747 -49.51 2.67 18.25
N THR A 748 -50.54 2.06 18.83
CA THR A 748 -51.09 2.50 20.10
C THR A 748 -50.42 1.75 21.25
N GLY A 749 -49.96 2.50 22.26
CA GLY A 749 -49.49 1.94 23.53
C GLY A 749 -50.60 1.16 24.25
N PHE A 750 -50.19 0.27 25.16
CA PHE A 750 -51.10 -0.48 26.02
C PHE A 750 -51.72 0.34 27.15
#